data_AF-A0A940B3K8-F1
#
_entry.id   AF-A0A940B3K8-F1
#
_cell.length_a   1.000
_cell.length_b   1.000
_cell.length_c   1.000
_cell.angle_alpha   90.00
_cell.angle_beta   90.00
_cell.angle_gamma   90.00
#
_symmetry.space_group_name_H-M   'P 1'
#
loop_
_entity.id
_entity.type
_entity.pdbx_description
1 polymer ?
#
loop_
_entity_poly.entity_id
_entity_poly.type
_entity_poly.pdbx_seq_one_letter_code
_entity_poly.pdbx_strand_id
1 'polypeptide(L)'
;MKKIYLVIIAALSIFTACSDVEFEAAKYSEAVTNLQAEYTQGSRQVTLRWDNPTMSGQTGIQIIKDNNDVMNIDEVVNSYFIKKAPTNVDVAYTVKARYSDGRVSEGQTVRFNIAYEVQKGASKIAMLVADDYTKSDDEKDAVAWFTKNYVNTNKGILITPSTIDDLDIEKQSACWVMCDRIGIDKGWQNLPGNLASNAAIEALKAFTADGGNLFLTNHATQLTVALGRIAEAYAPGIYGNGEGGSNPDVWGSQPIIGNAEGQIYDHSGHDIYRGMNFTSGLYERSIYTFIGNGIKGDHNCMWDLNAYGLAPNPNVVKTWEETTNSTVLGTWNHVVDYCCAGIVDFNPTTTFAGRILAVGLAAYEWNIGAENIYQDQLEKFTANCLSYVGTPSESKVAMLVPDDYTKSDDEKDAVAWFKANYVDKGTGILLTPSTIDNLDIETNPMCWVMCDRIGIEKGWQNLPGSLASNEVITALKAFTADGGNLLLTNHATQLTVGLGRIAEAYAPGIYGNGEGGQNNDIWGSQPIIGNAEGQIYDHSGHDIYWGMDFVSGLYERSIYCFESAGFKGDHNCMWDLNAYGLAPNPNVVKTWEETTNSTVLGTWNHVVDYCCAGIVDFAPTTTFAGRILAVGLAAYEWNIGGVNEKQGQLERFTSNCIGYLK
;
A
#
# COMPACT_ATOMS: atom_id res chain seq x y z
N MET A 1 24.08 47.23 -86.27
CA MET A 1 24.29 45.83 -86.71
C MET A 1 22.93 45.16 -86.95
N LYS A 2 22.92 43.92 -87.48
CA LYS A 2 21.78 42.97 -87.53
C LYS A 2 20.96 42.96 -86.22
N LYS A 3 19.66 42.60 -86.12
CA LYS A 3 18.49 42.44 -87.04
C LYS A 3 17.34 41.84 -86.17
N ILE A 4 16.05 42.23 -86.35
CA ILE A 4 14.83 41.35 -86.17
C ILE A 4 14.52 40.82 -84.74
N TYR A 5 13.30 40.58 -84.20
CA TYR A 5 11.84 40.80 -84.42
C TYR A 5 11.15 40.70 -83.00
N LEU A 6 9.83 40.78 -82.69
CA LEU A 6 8.50 40.95 -83.36
C LEU A 6 7.59 41.71 -82.32
N VAL A 7 6.69 42.65 -82.65
CA VAL A 7 5.21 42.52 -82.89
C VAL A 7 4.53 41.41 -82.05
N ILE A 8 3.49 41.67 -81.23
CA ILE A 8 2.06 41.74 -81.62
C ILE A 8 1.16 42.39 -80.52
N ILE A 9 0.25 43.27 -80.96
CA ILE A 9 -1.17 43.53 -80.53
C ILE A 9 -1.52 43.16 -79.06
N ALA A 10 -1.80 44.07 -78.11
CA ALA A 10 -2.78 45.17 -78.02
C ALA A 10 -4.23 44.76 -77.65
N ALA A 11 -4.96 45.71 -77.03
CA ALA A 11 -6.33 45.65 -76.47
C ALA A 11 -6.45 45.25 -74.97
N LEU A 12 -6.56 46.26 -74.11
CA LEU A 12 -7.70 46.42 -73.18
C LEU A 12 -7.70 47.83 -72.59
N SER A 13 -8.82 48.54 -72.77
CA SER A 13 -9.04 49.91 -72.30
C SER A 13 -9.83 49.93 -70.99
N ILE A 14 -9.46 50.86 -70.09
CA ILE A 14 -10.27 51.33 -68.95
C ILE A 14 -10.62 50.25 -67.91
N PHE A 15 -9.88 50.24 -66.80
CA PHE A 15 -10.46 49.95 -65.48
C PHE A 15 -9.86 50.87 -64.42
N THR A 16 -10.56 51.97 -64.14
CA THR A 16 -10.40 52.73 -62.89
C THR A 16 -11.26 52.06 -61.83
N ALA A 17 -10.63 51.22 -61.00
CA ALA A 17 -11.23 50.70 -59.78
C ALA A 17 -10.13 50.47 -58.74
N CYS A 18 -10.03 51.37 -57.77
CA CYS A 18 -9.61 50.94 -56.44
C CYS A 18 -10.75 50.07 -55.92
N SER A 19 -10.48 48.81 -55.57
CA SER A 19 -11.44 48.03 -54.81
C SER A 19 -11.41 48.55 -53.38
N ASP A 20 -12.32 49.46 -53.04
CA ASP A 20 -12.66 49.74 -51.65
C ASP A 20 -13.25 48.45 -51.07
N VAL A 21 -12.37 47.64 -50.47
CA VAL A 21 -12.77 46.53 -49.62
C VAL A 21 -13.27 47.17 -48.33
N GLU A 22 -14.58 47.38 -48.25
CA GLU A 22 -15.25 47.60 -46.96
C GLU A 22 -15.06 46.34 -46.12
N PHE A 23 -13.99 46.31 -45.32
CA PHE A 23 -13.86 45.36 -44.24
C PHE A 23 -15.03 45.60 -43.28
N GLU A 24 -15.88 44.59 -43.04
CA GLU A 24 -16.86 44.68 -41.95
C GLU A 24 -16.11 45.09 -40.67
N ALA A 25 -16.60 46.15 -40.01
CA ALA A 25 -16.00 46.61 -38.77
C ALA A 25 -15.97 45.45 -37.78
N ALA A 26 -14.76 45.05 -37.34
CA ALA A 26 -14.56 43.88 -36.51
C ALA A 26 -15.50 43.93 -35.30
N LYS A 27 -16.39 42.94 -35.19
CA LYS A 27 -17.50 42.94 -34.22
C LYS A 27 -16.95 42.84 -32.80
N TYR A 28 -16.70 44.00 -32.19
CA TYR A 28 -16.15 44.16 -30.85
C TYR A 28 -16.89 43.30 -29.83
N SER A 29 -16.17 42.38 -29.19
CA SER A 29 -16.59 41.61 -28.02
C SER A 29 -15.90 42.19 -26.78
N GLU A 30 -16.68 42.56 -25.78
CA GLU A 30 -16.16 43.10 -24.51
C GLU A 30 -15.56 41.97 -23.68
N ALA A 31 -14.44 42.24 -23.03
CA ALA A 31 -13.76 41.27 -22.17
C ALA A 31 -14.34 41.28 -20.76
N VAL A 32 -14.17 40.17 -20.04
CA VAL A 32 -14.24 40.19 -18.57
C VAL A 32 -13.17 41.16 -18.03
N THR A 33 -13.37 41.71 -16.84
CA THR A 33 -12.41 42.63 -16.20
C THR A 33 -12.13 42.23 -14.75
N ASN A 34 -11.10 42.83 -14.13
CA ASN A 34 -10.74 42.63 -12.72
C ASN A 34 -10.50 41.15 -12.32
N LEU A 35 -9.98 40.33 -13.24
CA LEU A 35 -9.72 38.91 -13.00
C LEU A 35 -8.69 38.73 -11.86
N GLN A 36 -9.09 38.03 -10.82
CA GLN A 36 -8.30 37.74 -9.64
C GLN A 36 -8.37 36.24 -9.30
N ALA A 37 -7.37 35.76 -8.57
CA ALA A 37 -7.31 34.42 -7.99
C ALA A 37 -7.25 34.55 -6.47
N GLU A 38 -8.29 34.10 -5.77
CA GLU A 38 -8.37 34.04 -4.32
C GLU A 38 -7.91 32.65 -3.85
N TYR A 39 -6.82 32.60 -3.08
CA TYR A 39 -6.25 31.36 -2.55
C TYR A 39 -5.43 31.62 -1.29
N THR A 40 -5.08 30.54 -0.58
CA THR A 40 -4.18 30.57 0.58
C THR A 40 -2.94 29.74 0.26
N GLN A 41 -1.75 30.21 0.65
CA GLN A 41 -0.52 29.43 0.53
C GLN A 41 -0.65 28.13 1.35
N GLY A 42 -0.12 27.02 0.83
CA GLY A 42 -0.35 25.68 1.39
C GLY A 42 -1.73 25.07 1.11
N SER A 43 -2.62 25.72 0.35
CA SER A 43 -3.92 25.15 -0.05
C SER A 43 -4.09 25.10 -1.56
N ARG A 44 -4.52 23.94 -2.08
CA ARG A 44 -4.77 23.70 -3.51
C ARG A 44 -6.05 24.35 -4.04
N GLN A 45 -6.88 24.91 -3.15
CA GLN A 45 -8.20 25.45 -3.49
C GLN A 45 -8.10 26.94 -3.89
N VAL A 46 -8.56 27.26 -5.10
CA VAL A 46 -8.49 28.62 -5.67
C VAL A 46 -9.86 29.03 -6.22
N THR A 47 -10.33 30.23 -5.89
CA THR A 47 -11.48 30.83 -6.57
C THR A 47 -11.01 31.90 -7.55
N LEU A 48 -11.25 31.69 -8.84
CA LEU A 48 -11.17 32.78 -9.82
C LEU A 48 -12.41 33.68 -9.68
N ARG A 49 -12.23 35.00 -9.71
CA ARG A 49 -13.32 35.99 -9.79
C ARG A 49 -13.05 37.04 -10.85
N TRP A 50 -14.09 37.54 -11.50
CA TRP A 50 -14.01 38.62 -12.48
C TRP A 50 -15.35 39.38 -12.56
N ASP A 51 -15.30 40.59 -13.09
CA ASP A 51 -16.49 41.33 -13.50
C ASP A 51 -16.84 40.96 -14.96
N ASN A 52 -18.13 40.67 -15.21
CA ASN A 52 -18.61 40.32 -16.54
C ASN A 52 -18.81 41.56 -17.44
N PRO A 53 -18.73 41.38 -18.78
CA PRO A 53 -19.14 42.38 -19.76
C PRO A 53 -20.52 43.00 -19.49
N THR A 54 -20.66 44.28 -19.84
CA THR A 54 -21.94 44.99 -19.85
C THR A 54 -22.71 44.83 -21.18
N MET A 55 -22.03 44.40 -22.24
CA MET A 55 -22.58 44.15 -23.57
C MET A 55 -23.61 43.00 -23.58
N SER A 56 -24.79 43.30 -24.15
CA SER A 56 -25.85 42.31 -24.38
C SER A 56 -25.39 41.17 -25.30
N GLY A 57 -25.86 39.95 -25.00
CA GLY A 57 -25.61 38.76 -25.83
C GLY A 57 -24.47 37.88 -25.35
N GLN A 58 -23.84 38.16 -24.20
CA GLN A 58 -23.00 37.18 -23.52
C GLN A 58 -23.86 35.94 -23.19
N THR A 59 -23.34 34.76 -23.46
CA THR A 59 -23.98 33.46 -23.20
C THR A 59 -23.18 32.57 -22.26
N GLY A 60 -21.89 32.85 -22.07
CA GLY A 60 -21.06 32.00 -21.24
C GLY A 60 -19.64 32.52 -21.00
N ILE A 61 -18.82 31.62 -20.48
CA ILE A 61 -17.42 31.82 -20.13
C ILE A 61 -16.56 30.70 -20.73
N GLN A 62 -15.33 31.03 -21.11
CA GLN A 62 -14.26 30.09 -21.46
C GLN A 62 -13.08 30.33 -20.51
N ILE A 63 -12.49 29.25 -20.00
CA ILE A 63 -11.35 29.27 -19.09
C ILE A 63 -10.21 28.45 -19.71
N ILE A 64 -9.06 29.11 -19.84
CA ILE A 64 -7.84 28.60 -20.45
C ILE A 64 -6.77 28.53 -19.35
N LYS A 65 -6.09 27.39 -19.21
CA LYS A 65 -4.93 27.19 -18.35
C LYS A 65 -3.69 27.00 -19.22
N ASP A 66 -2.68 27.85 -19.08
CA ASP A 66 -1.38 27.72 -19.76
C ASP A 66 -1.49 27.51 -21.29
N ASN A 67 -2.43 28.24 -21.91
CA ASN A 67 -2.84 28.18 -23.33
C ASN A 67 -3.68 26.96 -23.77
N ASN A 68 -4.06 26.07 -22.85
CA ASN A 68 -4.99 24.96 -23.12
C ASN A 68 -6.40 25.32 -22.61
N ASP A 69 -7.43 25.03 -23.40
CA ASP A 69 -8.83 25.12 -22.93
C ASP A 69 -9.09 24.08 -21.84
N VAL A 70 -9.59 24.52 -20.68
CA VAL A 70 -9.89 23.63 -19.53
C VAL A 70 -11.35 23.65 -19.09
N MET A 71 -12.10 24.73 -19.35
CA MET A 71 -13.54 24.76 -19.07
C MET A 71 -14.30 25.68 -20.02
N ASN A 72 -15.49 25.24 -20.44
CA ASN A 72 -16.48 26.06 -21.12
C ASN A 72 -17.78 26.02 -20.31
N ILE A 73 -18.22 27.17 -19.79
CA ILE A 73 -19.40 27.31 -18.93
C ILE A 73 -20.49 27.99 -19.74
N ASP A 74 -21.57 27.27 -20.08
CA ASP A 74 -22.71 27.77 -20.88
C ASP A 74 -23.68 28.63 -20.04
N GLU A 75 -23.14 29.42 -19.11
CA GLU A 75 -23.85 30.36 -18.23
C GLU A 75 -22.99 31.59 -17.95
N VAL A 76 -23.62 32.75 -17.76
CA VAL A 76 -22.97 34.03 -17.42
C VAL A 76 -22.63 34.08 -15.92
N VAL A 77 -21.61 33.33 -15.52
CA VAL A 77 -21.06 33.32 -14.16
C VAL A 77 -19.92 34.34 -13.99
N ASN A 78 -19.65 34.76 -12.75
CA ASN A 78 -18.62 35.76 -12.40
C ASN A 78 -17.44 35.17 -11.56
N SER A 79 -17.45 33.85 -11.35
CA SER A 79 -16.43 33.14 -10.59
C SER A 79 -16.37 31.67 -10.99
N TYR A 80 -15.23 31.02 -10.69
CA TYR A 80 -14.99 29.60 -10.93
C TYR A 80 -14.09 29.03 -9.84
N PHE A 81 -14.46 27.88 -9.29
CA PHE A 81 -13.72 27.21 -8.22
C PHE A 81 -12.81 26.12 -8.78
N ILE A 82 -11.50 26.31 -8.65
CA ILE A 82 -10.47 25.32 -8.96
C ILE A 82 -10.22 24.53 -7.67
N LYS A 83 -10.68 23.29 -7.64
CA LYS A 83 -10.60 22.39 -6.47
C LYS A 83 -9.17 21.93 -6.15
N LYS A 84 -8.38 21.66 -7.20
CA LYS A 84 -6.98 21.21 -7.15
C LYS A 84 -6.16 22.01 -8.17
N ALA A 85 -5.71 23.20 -7.78
CA ALA A 85 -4.80 23.98 -8.60
C ALA A 85 -3.38 23.36 -8.63
N PRO A 86 -2.57 23.64 -9.66
CA PRO A 86 -1.15 23.29 -9.66
C PRO A 86 -0.40 24.01 -8.53
N THR A 87 0.60 23.34 -8.00
CA THR A 87 1.41 23.82 -6.87
C THR A 87 2.90 23.82 -7.22
N ASN A 88 3.67 24.66 -6.53
CA ASN A 88 5.11 24.86 -6.71
C ASN A 88 5.54 25.26 -8.15
N VAL A 89 4.60 25.69 -8.98
CA VAL A 89 4.80 26.14 -10.36
C VAL A 89 4.00 27.42 -10.64
N ASP A 90 4.52 28.26 -11.54
CA ASP A 90 3.81 29.45 -12.01
C ASP A 90 2.71 29.03 -13.01
N VAL A 91 1.45 29.16 -12.62
CA VAL A 91 0.28 28.83 -13.48
C VAL A 91 -0.40 30.10 -13.98
N ALA A 92 -0.86 30.08 -15.23
CA ALA A 92 -1.60 31.17 -15.86
C ALA A 92 -3.04 30.75 -16.21
N TYR A 93 -4.02 31.36 -15.55
CA TYR A 93 -5.43 31.22 -15.88
C TYR A 93 -5.93 32.44 -16.65
N THR A 94 -6.53 32.20 -17.81
CA THR A 94 -7.13 33.23 -18.67
C THR A 94 -8.62 32.99 -18.80
N VAL A 95 -9.41 34.03 -18.55
CA VAL A 95 -10.88 33.98 -18.62
C VAL A 95 -11.36 34.87 -19.78
N LYS A 96 -12.30 34.34 -20.57
CA LYS A 96 -12.93 35.02 -21.72
C LYS A 96 -14.44 34.90 -21.66
N ALA A 97 -15.15 35.92 -22.14
CA ALA A 97 -16.59 35.89 -22.34
C ALA A 97 -16.93 35.26 -23.70
N ARG A 98 -18.00 34.45 -23.74
CA ARG A 98 -18.58 33.85 -24.97
C ARG A 98 -19.93 34.49 -25.28
N TYR A 99 -20.25 34.65 -26.56
CA TYR A 99 -21.41 35.39 -27.06
C TYR A 99 -22.34 34.53 -27.94
N SER A 100 -23.62 34.90 -28.00
CA SER A 100 -24.68 34.18 -28.74
C SER A 100 -24.49 34.12 -30.25
N ASP A 101 -23.64 34.97 -30.82
CA ASP A 101 -23.28 34.98 -32.24
C ASP A 101 -21.98 34.20 -32.55
N GLY A 102 -21.51 33.40 -31.58
CA GLY A 102 -20.31 32.56 -31.70
C GLY A 102 -18.99 33.29 -31.44
N ARG A 103 -19.03 34.60 -31.13
CA ARG A 103 -17.81 35.34 -30.76
C ARG A 103 -17.32 34.98 -29.36
N VAL A 104 -16.02 35.15 -29.18
CA VAL A 104 -15.32 35.11 -27.89
C VAL A 104 -14.64 36.47 -27.69
N SER A 105 -14.48 36.91 -26.45
CA SER A 105 -13.73 38.12 -26.11
C SER A 105 -12.21 37.92 -26.15
N GLU A 106 -11.47 39.04 -26.09
CA GLU A 106 -10.11 39.00 -25.54
C GLU A 106 -10.13 38.58 -24.07
N GLY A 107 -9.01 38.01 -23.59
CA GLY A 107 -8.91 37.46 -22.25
C GLY A 107 -8.27 38.39 -21.23
N GLN A 108 -8.74 38.34 -19.99
CA GLN A 108 -7.92 38.69 -18.84
C GLN A 108 -7.10 37.47 -18.42
N THR A 109 -5.85 37.65 -18.03
CA THR A 109 -4.98 36.58 -17.49
C THR A 109 -4.52 36.93 -16.08
N VAL A 110 -4.73 36.01 -15.13
CA VAL A 110 -4.09 36.04 -13.81
C VAL A 110 -2.98 34.99 -13.75
N ARG A 111 -1.90 35.30 -13.03
CA ARG A 111 -0.78 34.38 -12.76
C ARG A 111 -0.57 34.28 -11.26
N PHE A 112 -0.34 33.07 -10.78
CA PHE A 112 -0.06 32.81 -9.36
C PHE A 112 0.81 31.55 -9.20
N ASN A 113 1.34 31.38 -7.99
CA ASN A 113 2.11 30.22 -7.59
C ASN A 113 1.72 29.89 -6.13
N ILE A 114 1.40 28.62 -5.90
CA ILE A 114 1.02 28.09 -4.58
C ILE A 114 2.22 27.29 -4.06
N ALA A 115 2.97 27.84 -3.12
CA ALA A 115 3.92 27.08 -2.33
C ALA A 115 3.13 26.04 -1.51
N TYR A 116 3.48 24.78 -1.66
CA TYR A 116 2.76 23.65 -1.08
C TYR A 116 3.74 22.53 -0.73
N GLU A 117 3.82 22.21 0.56
CA GLU A 117 4.46 20.99 1.03
C GLU A 117 3.39 19.89 1.05
N VAL A 118 3.71 18.71 0.52
CA VAL A 118 2.72 17.64 0.29
C VAL A 118 2.11 17.18 1.61
N GLN A 119 0.82 17.47 1.81
CA GLN A 119 0.06 17.00 2.96
C GLN A 119 -0.56 15.63 2.61
N LYS A 120 0.02 14.55 3.13
CA LYS A 120 -0.65 13.24 3.18
C LYS A 120 -1.50 13.22 4.45
N GLY A 121 -2.79 12.94 4.33
CA GLY A 121 -3.68 12.78 5.49
C GLY A 121 -3.82 11.32 5.90
N ALA A 122 -4.35 11.06 7.10
CA ALA A 122 -4.74 9.72 7.55
C ALA A 122 -5.76 9.10 6.57
N SER A 123 -5.25 8.26 5.67
CA SER A 123 -5.78 8.15 4.31
C SER A 123 -6.71 6.96 4.07
N LYS A 124 -7.75 7.20 3.28
CA LYS A 124 -8.60 6.13 2.70
C LYS A 124 -7.95 5.51 1.47
N ILE A 125 -8.51 4.39 1.01
CA ILE A 125 -8.23 3.84 -0.32
C ILE A 125 -9.40 4.19 -1.26
N ALA A 126 -9.09 4.69 -2.46
CA ALA A 126 -10.06 4.82 -3.55
C ALA A 126 -10.11 3.55 -4.41
N MET A 127 -11.27 3.27 -4.97
CA MET A 127 -11.40 2.40 -6.15
C MET A 127 -12.00 3.22 -7.29
N LEU A 128 -11.28 3.34 -8.41
CA LEU A 128 -11.79 3.91 -9.64
C LEU A 128 -12.55 2.83 -10.42
N VAL A 129 -13.85 3.01 -10.52
CA VAL A 129 -14.80 2.11 -11.14
C VAL A 129 -15.19 2.66 -12.51
N ALA A 130 -15.09 1.83 -13.55
CA ALA A 130 -15.53 2.18 -14.90
C ALA A 130 -17.03 2.58 -14.91
N ASP A 131 -17.42 3.60 -15.67
CA ASP A 131 -18.84 4.04 -15.76
C ASP A 131 -19.78 2.92 -16.27
N ASP A 132 -19.23 1.84 -16.85
CA ASP A 132 -19.96 0.66 -17.33
C ASP A 132 -19.57 -0.68 -16.67
N TYR A 133 -18.99 -0.63 -15.46
CA TYR A 133 -18.45 -1.81 -14.74
C TYR A 133 -19.40 -3.01 -14.63
N THR A 134 -20.71 -2.75 -14.59
CA THR A 134 -21.76 -3.78 -14.54
C THR A 134 -21.84 -4.69 -15.78
N LYS A 135 -20.98 -4.48 -16.79
CA LYS A 135 -20.80 -5.36 -17.96
C LYS A 135 -19.86 -6.55 -17.73
N SER A 136 -19.09 -6.57 -16.65
CA SER A 136 -18.27 -7.72 -16.23
C SER A 136 -18.73 -8.18 -14.84
N ASP A 137 -18.82 -9.51 -14.66
CA ASP A 137 -19.14 -10.08 -13.35
C ASP A 137 -17.93 -9.95 -12.40
N ASP A 138 -16.70 -10.04 -12.90
CA ASP A 138 -15.47 -9.80 -12.14
C ASP A 138 -15.38 -8.38 -11.57
N GLU A 139 -15.62 -7.35 -12.38
CA GLU A 139 -15.61 -5.97 -11.89
C GLU A 139 -16.76 -5.70 -10.92
N LYS A 140 -17.92 -6.35 -11.08
CA LYS A 140 -19.03 -6.25 -10.12
C LYS A 140 -18.67 -6.86 -8.77
N ASP A 141 -18.10 -8.06 -8.76
CA ASP A 141 -17.80 -8.79 -7.54
C ASP A 141 -16.61 -8.17 -6.79
N ALA A 142 -15.61 -7.66 -7.52
CA ALA A 142 -14.55 -6.81 -6.98
C ALA A 142 -15.09 -5.52 -6.33
N VAL A 143 -16.01 -4.80 -7.00
CA VAL A 143 -16.65 -3.58 -6.45
C VAL A 143 -17.53 -3.92 -5.24
N ALA A 144 -18.25 -5.05 -5.25
CA ALA A 144 -19.04 -5.51 -4.11
C ALA A 144 -18.16 -5.85 -2.91
N TRP A 145 -17.03 -6.54 -3.12
CA TRP A 145 -16.05 -6.84 -2.10
C TRP A 145 -15.38 -5.58 -1.53
N PHE A 146 -14.97 -4.64 -2.39
CA PHE A 146 -14.37 -3.39 -1.95
C PHE A 146 -15.39 -2.54 -1.14
N THR A 147 -16.64 -2.50 -1.59
CA THR A 147 -17.73 -1.85 -0.86
C THR A 147 -17.94 -2.46 0.52
N LYS A 148 -17.99 -3.80 0.61
CA LYS A 148 -18.13 -4.55 1.86
C LYS A 148 -16.98 -4.29 2.84
N ASN A 149 -15.74 -4.35 2.38
CA ASN A 149 -14.56 -4.39 3.27
C ASN A 149 -13.92 -3.01 3.52
N TYR A 150 -14.05 -2.06 2.59
CA TYR A 150 -13.43 -0.72 2.69
C TYR A 150 -14.45 0.41 2.80
N VAL A 151 -15.48 0.46 1.95
CA VAL A 151 -16.43 1.60 1.96
C VAL A 151 -17.33 1.55 3.20
N ASN A 152 -17.95 0.40 3.47
CA ASN A 152 -18.82 0.19 4.64
C ASN A 152 -18.07 0.24 5.97
N THR A 153 -16.75 0.09 5.97
CA THR A 153 -15.87 0.22 7.15
C THR A 153 -15.26 1.62 7.28
N ASN A 154 -15.65 2.57 6.41
CA ASN A 154 -15.11 3.93 6.29
C ASN A 154 -13.62 4.01 5.89
N LYS A 155 -12.96 2.88 5.57
CA LYS A 155 -11.57 2.80 5.10
C LYS A 155 -11.39 3.15 3.61
N GLY A 156 -12.46 3.25 2.84
CA GLY A 156 -12.39 3.53 1.40
C GLY A 156 -13.54 4.32 0.80
N ILE A 157 -13.48 4.53 -0.51
CA ILE A 157 -14.46 5.26 -1.32
C ILE A 157 -14.48 4.72 -2.77
N LEU A 158 -15.64 4.68 -3.41
CA LEU A 158 -15.75 4.47 -4.85
C LEU A 158 -15.70 5.81 -5.58
N ILE A 159 -14.94 5.86 -6.67
CA ILE A 159 -14.81 7.02 -7.57
C ILE A 159 -15.09 6.52 -9.00
N THR A 160 -15.66 7.36 -9.84
CA THR A 160 -15.93 7.11 -11.27
C THR A 160 -15.15 8.12 -12.12
N PRO A 161 -14.96 7.92 -13.45
CA PRO A 161 -14.44 8.97 -14.33
C PRO A 161 -15.24 10.28 -14.26
N SER A 162 -16.54 10.17 -14.00
CA SER A 162 -17.46 11.29 -13.75
C SER A 162 -17.28 12.00 -12.39
N THR A 163 -16.54 11.41 -11.44
CA THR A 163 -16.21 12.00 -10.12
C THR A 163 -14.71 12.02 -9.82
N ILE A 164 -13.84 11.81 -10.82
CA ILE A 164 -12.38 11.63 -10.62
C ILE A 164 -11.70 12.84 -9.96
N ASP A 165 -12.30 14.02 -10.03
CA ASP A 165 -11.87 15.21 -9.29
C ASP A 165 -11.97 15.07 -7.75
N ASP A 166 -12.62 14.05 -7.21
CA ASP A 166 -12.61 13.69 -5.77
C ASP A 166 -11.36 12.93 -5.31
N LEU A 167 -10.59 12.34 -6.23
CA LEU A 167 -9.33 11.65 -5.91
C LEU A 167 -8.26 12.66 -5.51
N ASP A 168 -7.71 12.55 -4.30
CA ASP A 168 -6.87 13.60 -3.70
C ASP A 168 -5.93 13.04 -2.63
N ILE A 169 -4.64 13.41 -2.67
CA ILE A 169 -3.63 12.84 -1.75
C ILE A 169 -3.86 13.24 -0.27
N GLU A 170 -4.50 14.40 -0.06
CA GLU A 170 -4.95 14.85 1.27
C GLU A 170 -6.02 13.93 1.89
N LYS A 171 -6.56 12.97 1.13
CA LYS A 171 -7.71 12.12 1.50
C LYS A 171 -7.47 10.62 1.22
N GLN A 172 -6.70 10.29 0.20
CA GLN A 172 -6.41 8.91 -0.20
C GLN A 172 -4.92 8.69 -0.49
N SER A 173 -4.35 7.60 0.03
CA SER A 173 -2.96 7.20 -0.24
C SER A 173 -2.86 6.33 -1.48
N ALA A 174 -3.93 5.61 -1.82
CA ALA A 174 -3.98 4.71 -2.96
C ALA A 174 -5.28 4.80 -3.76
N CYS A 175 -5.19 4.54 -5.06
CA CYS A 175 -6.34 4.26 -5.92
C CYS A 175 -6.17 2.92 -6.64
N TRP A 176 -7.12 2.00 -6.46
CA TRP A 176 -7.22 0.78 -7.26
C TRP A 176 -8.00 1.06 -8.55
N VAL A 177 -7.42 0.71 -9.70
CA VAL A 177 -8.11 0.66 -10.98
C VAL A 177 -8.12 -0.80 -11.44
N MET A 178 -9.31 -1.38 -11.56
CA MET A 178 -9.52 -2.69 -12.18
C MET A 178 -10.18 -2.48 -13.54
N CYS A 179 -9.76 -3.24 -14.55
CA CYS A 179 -10.56 -3.40 -15.74
C CYS A 179 -10.44 -4.83 -16.27
N ASP A 180 -11.51 -5.60 -16.24
CA ASP A 180 -11.54 -6.99 -16.67
C ASP A 180 -12.72 -7.22 -17.63
N ARG A 181 -12.39 -7.49 -18.89
CA ARG A 181 -13.30 -7.30 -20.03
C ARG A 181 -13.04 -8.26 -21.18
N ILE A 182 -14.09 -9.00 -21.54
CA ILE A 182 -14.19 -9.74 -22.80
C ILE A 182 -14.24 -8.76 -23.99
N GLY A 183 -13.51 -9.07 -25.06
CA GLY A 183 -13.67 -8.46 -26.38
C GLY A 183 -13.11 -7.05 -26.58
N ILE A 184 -12.35 -6.49 -25.63
CA ILE A 184 -11.71 -5.17 -25.80
C ILE A 184 -10.37 -5.27 -26.53
N ASP A 185 -10.15 -4.43 -27.54
CA ASP A 185 -8.91 -4.41 -28.33
C ASP A 185 -7.70 -3.97 -27.49
N LYS A 186 -6.52 -4.52 -27.80
CA LYS A 186 -5.26 -4.17 -27.13
C LYS A 186 -4.90 -2.69 -27.32
N GLY A 187 -4.56 -2.01 -26.23
CA GLY A 187 -4.21 -0.58 -26.17
C GLY A 187 -4.95 0.12 -25.04
N TRP A 188 -4.26 0.99 -24.29
CA TRP A 188 -4.87 1.73 -23.17
C TRP A 188 -6.02 2.65 -23.63
N GLN A 189 -5.98 3.08 -24.89
CA GLN A 189 -6.99 3.91 -25.54
C GLN A 189 -8.35 3.21 -25.66
N ASN A 190 -8.38 1.89 -25.56
CA ASN A 190 -9.58 1.06 -25.70
C ASN A 190 -10.21 0.68 -24.35
N LEU A 191 -9.66 1.14 -23.22
CA LEU A 191 -10.20 0.84 -21.89
C LEU A 191 -11.61 1.44 -21.73
N PRO A 192 -12.64 0.61 -21.48
CA PRO A 192 -14.05 1.03 -21.54
C PRO A 192 -14.50 1.86 -20.33
N GLY A 193 -15.79 2.19 -20.29
CA GLY A 193 -16.41 2.94 -19.21
C GLY A 193 -15.67 4.23 -18.82
N ASN A 194 -15.15 4.95 -19.82
CA ASN A 194 -14.40 6.20 -19.71
C ASN A 194 -13.06 6.15 -18.93
N LEU A 195 -12.52 4.95 -18.63
CA LEU A 195 -11.19 4.82 -18.01
C LEU A 195 -10.06 5.42 -18.88
N ALA A 196 -10.18 5.33 -20.22
CA ALA A 196 -9.25 5.95 -21.17
C ALA A 196 -9.45 7.47 -21.38
N SER A 197 -10.39 8.11 -20.69
CA SER A 197 -10.72 9.52 -20.92
C SER A 197 -9.61 10.47 -20.41
N ASN A 198 -9.39 11.59 -21.12
CA ASN A 198 -8.37 12.58 -20.72
C ASN A 198 -8.52 13.04 -19.26
N ALA A 199 -9.76 13.17 -18.76
CA ALA A 199 -10.01 13.53 -17.37
C ALA A 199 -9.51 12.46 -16.39
N ALA A 200 -9.79 11.18 -16.67
CA ALA A 200 -9.29 10.07 -15.85
C ALA A 200 -7.76 9.96 -15.90
N ILE A 201 -7.16 10.03 -17.09
CA ILE A 201 -5.71 9.92 -17.28
C ILE A 201 -4.96 11.06 -16.60
N GLU A 202 -5.37 12.32 -16.80
CA GLU A 202 -4.67 13.47 -16.20
C GLU A 202 -4.87 13.55 -14.68
N ALA A 203 -6.03 13.14 -14.15
CA ALA A 203 -6.25 13.08 -12.70
C ALA A 203 -5.41 11.98 -12.02
N LEU A 204 -5.27 10.80 -12.65
CA LEU A 204 -4.40 9.72 -12.17
C LEU A 204 -2.90 10.11 -12.26
N LYS A 205 -2.49 10.85 -13.31
CA LYS A 205 -1.14 11.45 -13.40
C LYS A 205 -0.90 12.47 -12.28
N ALA A 206 -1.84 13.38 -12.05
CA ALA A 206 -1.73 14.37 -10.98
C ALA A 206 -1.60 13.69 -9.61
N PHE A 207 -2.47 12.73 -9.31
CA PHE A 207 -2.42 11.95 -8.07
C PHE A 207 -1.08 11.23 -7.87
N THR A 208 -0.54 10.59 -8.91
CA THR A 208 0.77 9.89 -8.83
C THR A 208 1.97 10.82 -8.79
N ALA A 209 1.89 12.00 -9.41
CA ALA A 209 2.90 13.05 -9.30
C ALA A 209 2.91 13.70 -7.90
N ASP A 210 1.72 13.94 -7.32
CA ASP A 210 1.56 14.48 -5.96
C ASP A 210 2.09 13.52 -4.88
N GLY A 211 2.12 12.21 -5.15
CA GLY A 211 2.62 11.17 -4.21
C GLY A 211 1.64 10.04 -3.88
N GLY A 212 0.46 10.01 -4.49
CA GLY A 212 -0.55 8.97 -4.31
C GLY A 212 -0.23 7.72 -5.14
N ASN A 213 -0.46 6.54 -4.57
CA ASN A 213 -0.08 5.26 -5.15
C ASN A 213 -1.19 4.66 -6.01
N LEU A 214 -0.86 3.85 -7.01
CA LEU A 214 -1.86 3.09 -7.78
C LEU A 214 -1.71 1.59 -7.61
N PHE A 215 -2.85 0.90 -7.62
CA PHE A 215 -2.94 -0.53 -7.85
C PHE A 215 -3.71 -0.75 -9.16
N LEU A 216 -3.10 -1.42 -10.13
CA LEU A 216 -3.64 -1.63 -11.48
C LEU A 216 -3.81 -3.13 -11.73
N THR A 217 -5.03 -3.61 -12.02
CA THR A 217 -5.28 -5.04 -12.21
C THR A 217 -5.92 -5.36 -13.56
N ASN A 218 -5.59 -6.54 -14.09
CA ASN A 218 -6.12 -7.07 -15.35
C ASN A 218 -5.78 -6.10 -16.49
N HIS A 219 -6.70 -5.74 -17.40
CA HIS A 219 -6.44 -4.82 -18.51
C HIS A 219 -6.03 -3.41 -18.09
N ALA A 220 -6.27 -2.99 -16.84
CA ALA A 220 -5.88 -1.68 -16.34
C ALA A 220 -4.36 -1.49 -16.21
N THR A 221 -3.54 -2.55 -16.26
CA THR A 221 -2.06 -2.43 -16.30
C THR A 221 -1.57 -1.61 -17.49
N GLN A 222 -2.33 -1.53 -18.59
CA GLN A 222 -2.03 -0.70 -19.76
C GLN A 222 -1.96 0.80 -19.43
N LEU A 223 -2.59 1.25 -18.33
CA LEU A 223 -2.49 2.63 -17.85
C LEU A 223 -1.04 3.02 -17.49
N THR A 224 -0.13 2.07 -17.22
CA THR A 224 1.31 2.35 -17.10
C THR A 224 1.88 3.13 -18.30
N VAL A 225 1.36 2.90 -19.51
CA VAL A 225 1.73 3.66 -20.71
C VAL A 225 0.96 4.99 -20.78
N ALA A 226 -0.35 4.99 -20.52
CA ALA A 226 -1.21 6.19 -20.58
C ALA A 226 -0.75 7.31 -19.62
N LEU A 227 -0.30 6.91 -18.42
CA LEU A 227 0.26 7.78 -17.39
C LEU A 227 1.67 8.29 -17.75
N GLY A 228 2.36 7.62 -18.68
CA GLY A 228 3.77 7.88 -19.00
C GLY A 228 4.77 7.25 -18.02
N ARG A 229 4.35 6.25 -17.22
CA ARG A 229 5.20 5.55 -16.25
C ARG A 229 6.24 4.67 -16.93
N ILE A 230 5.89 4.08 -18.07
CA ILE A 230 6.79 3.37 -18.99
C ILE A 230 6.58 3.86 -20.42
N ALA A 231 7.59 3.73 -21.27
CA ALA A 231 7.47 4.06 -22.69
C ALA A 231 6.54 3.07 -23.42
N GLU A 232 5.88 3.52 -24.49
CA GLU A 232 4.96 2.70 -25.30
C GLU A 232 5.62 1.45 -25.90
N ALA A 233 6.93 1.49 -26.18
CA ALA A 233 7.72 0.34 -26.59
C ALA A 233 7.80 -0.79 -25.54
N TYR A 234 7.43 -0.51 -24.29
CA TYR A 234 7.39 -1.43 -23.15
C TYR A 234 5.94 -1.72 -22.68
N ALA A 235 4.93 -1.41 -23.50
CA ALA A 235 3.53 -1.75 -23.22
C ALA A 235 3.35 -3.28 -22.97
N PRO A 236 2.40 -3.70 -22.11
CA PRO A 236 2.12 -5.12 -21.84
C PRO A 236 2.09 -5.98 -23.11
N GLY A 237 3.00 -6.94 -23.20
CA GLY A 237 3.23 -7.76 -24.40
C GLY A 237 2.21 -8.87 -24.55
N ILE A 238 2.02 -9.64 -23.48
CA ILE A 238 1.11 -10.77 -23.37
C ILE A 238 -0.29 -10.21 -23.09
N TYR A 239 -1.21 -10.41 -24.04
CA TYR A 239 -2.54 -9.83 -24.01
C TYR A 239 -3.60 -10.85 -24.43
N GLY A 240 -4.61 -11.02 -23.58
CA GLY A 240 -5.84 -11.78 -23.85
C GLY A 240 -7.07 -10.91 -23.59
N ASN A 241 -8.16 -11.19 -24.30
CA ASN A 241 -9.48 -10.58 -24.11
C ASN A 241 -10.64 -11.58 -24.35
N GLY A 242 -10.38 -12.87 -24.17
CA GLY A 242 -11.29 -13.93 -24.61
C GLY A 242 -12.31 -14.35 -23.55
N GLU A 243 -13.52 -14.72 -23.99
CA GLU A 243 -14.55 -15.42 -23.17
C GLU A 243 -14.01 -16.66 -22.43
N GLY A 244 -12.88 -17.21 -22.90
CA GLY A 244 -12.17 -18.31 -22.28
C GLY A 244 -12.97 -19.61 -22.27
N GLY A 245 -13.09 -20.28 -21.12
CA GLY A 245 -13.89 -21.49 -21.01
C GLY A 245 -13.62 -22.35 -19.78
N SER A 246 -14.24 -23.53 -19.78
CA SER A 246 -14.11 -24.51 -18.70
C SER A 246 -12.67 -25.04 -18.58
N ASN A 247 -12.00 -24.71 -17.48
CA ASN A 247 -10.62 -25.10 -17.19
C ASN A 247 -10.50 -25.66 -15.75
N PRO A 248 -10.00 -26.90 -15.57
CA PRO A 248 -9.91 -27.57 -14.26
C PRO A 248 -8.62 -27.27 -13.49
N ASP A 249 -7.67 -26.54 -14.06
CA ASP A 249 -6.36 -26.30 -13.46
C ASP A 249 -6.46 -25.30 -12.30
N VAL A 250 -5.37 -25.12 -11.54
CA VAL A 250 -5.27 -24.09 -10.50
C VAL A 250 -4.37 -22.97 -11.00
N TRP A 251 -4.91 -21.75 -11.11
CA TRP A 251 -4.16 -20.58 -11.57
C TRP A 251 -3.78 -19.67 -10.39
N GLY A 252 -2.73 -18.88 -10.60
CA GLY A 252 -2.12 -18.08 -9.53
C GLY A 252 -0.80 -17.44 -9.99
N SER A 253 0.04 -17.07 -9.02
CA SER A 253 1.31 -16.40 -9.24
C SER A 253 2.50 -17.24 -8.78
N GLN A 254 3.61 -17.16 -9.54
CA GLN A 254 4.90 -17.75 -9.20
C GLN A 254 5.84 -16.64 -8.69
N PRO A 255 6.16 -16.58 -7.38
CA PRO A 255 7.00 -15.52 -6.81
C PRO A 255 8.50 -15.86 -6.82
N ILE A 256 8.88 -17.10 -7.15
CA ILE A 256 10.28 -17.54 -7.23
C ILE A 256 10.69 -17.53 -8.71
N ILE A 257 11.37 -16.46 -9.11
CA ILE A 257 11.69 -16.12 -10.50
C ILE A 257 13.12 -16.60 -10.82
N GLY A 258 13.35 -17.05 -12.05
CA GLY A 258 14.67 -17.44 -12.54
C GLY A 258 15.08 -18.88 -12.23
N ASN A 259 15.76 -19.51 -13.18
CA ASN A 259 16.10 -20.94 -13.17
C ASN A 259 17.62 -21.22 -13.14
N ALA A 260 18.46 -20.19 -13.02
CA ALA A 260 19.92 -20.33 -12.94
C ALA A 260 20.42 -20.09 -11.51
N GLU A 261 21.37 -20.92 -11.05
CA GLU A 261 21.99 -20.79 -9.73
C GLU A 261 22.66 -19.41 -9.56
N GLY A 262 22.48 -18.78 -8.40
CA GLY A 262 22.92 -17.40 -8.15
C GLY A 262 22.11 -16.31 -8.86
N GLN A 263 21.05 -16.65 -9.60
CA GLN A 263 20.15 -15.71 -10.29
C GLN A 263 18.66 -16.02 -10.02
N ILE A 264 18.36 -16.73 -8.92
CA ILE A 264 16.99 -16.95 -8.46
C ILE A 264 16.57 -15.77 -7.58
N TYR A 265 15.41 -15.18 -7.86
CA TYR A 265 14.83 -14.09 -7.07
C TYR A 265 13.57 -14.60 -6.38
N ASP A 266 13.63 -14.76 -5.06
CA ASP A 266 12.51 -15.25 -4.24
C ASP A 266 11.75 -14.08 -3.61
N HIS A 267 10.56 -13.80 -4.15
CA HIS A 267 9.64 -12.79 -3.66
C HIS A 267 8.50 -13.39 -2.81
N SER A 268 8.57 -14.67 -2.44
CA SER A 268 7.49 -15.34 -1.69
C SER A 268 7.22 -14.73 -0.32
N GLY A 269 8.26 -14.11 0.28
CA GLY A 269 8.18 -13.34 1.54
C GLY A 269 7.73 -11.89 1.40
N HIS A 270 7.32 -11.42 0.20
CA HIS A 270 6.87 -10.04 -0.01
C HIS A 270 5.50 -9.77 0.62
N ASP A 271 5.25 -8.54 1.07
CA ASP A 271 4.04 -8.15 1.81
C ASP A 271 2.73 -8.50 1.06
N ILE A 272 2.72 -8.46 -0.28
CA ILE A 272 1.53 -8.81 -1.08
C ILE A 272 1.08 -10.27 -0.90
N TYR A 273 1.96 -11.17 -0.48
CA TYR A 273 1.68 -12.60 -0.27
C TYR A 273 1.50 -12.97 1.21
N ARG A 274 1.58 -12.01 2.13
CA ARG A 274 1.50 -12.22 3.60
C ARG A 274 0.22 -12.96 3.99
N GLY A 275 0.34 -14.01 4.81
CA GLY A 275 -0.80 -14.81 5.25
C GLY A 275 -1.44 -15.69 4.17
N MET A 276 -0.87 -15.79 2.97
CA MET A 276 -1.38 -16.66 1.90
C MET A 276 -0.80 -18.08 1.98
N ASN A 277 -1.53 -19.04 1.43
CA ASN A 277 -1.16 -20.44 1.30
C ASN A 277 -0.28 -20.68 0.06
N PHE A 278 0.97 -21.11 0.27
CA PHE A 278 1.92 -21.39 -0.80
C PHE A 278 1.84 -22.88 -1.21
N THR A 279 1.07 -23.19 -2.25
CA THR A 279 0.73 -24.56 -2.63
C THR A 279 1.87 -25.23 -3.40
N SER A 280 2.48 -26.25 -2.80
CA SER A 280 3.60 -27.02 -3.37
C SER A 280 3.16 -28.08 -4.39
N GLY A 281 3.94 -28.27 -5.46
CA GLY A 281 3.84 -29.44 -6.34
C GLY A 281 2.75 -29.39 -7.41
N LEU A 282 2.08 -28.25 -7.60
CA LEU A 282 1.18 -28.03 -8.75
C LEU A 282 1.94 -27.87 -10.08
N TYR A 283 3.17 -27.33 -10.02
CA TYR A 283 4.07 -27.08 -11.14
C TYR A 283 5.52 -27.40 -10.72
N GLU A 284 6.53 -27.01 -11.52
CA GLU A 284 7.96 -27.19 -11.19
C GLU A 284 8.37 -26.52 -9.87
N ARG A 285 7.56 -25.57 -9.37
CA ARG A 285 7.71 -24.86 -8.09
C ARG A 285 6.34 -24.71 -7.41
N SER A 286 6.37 -24.38 -6.11
CA SER A 286 5.19 -23.94 -5.36
C SER A 286 4.64 -22.61 -5.91
N ILE A 287 3.34 -22.36 -5.76
CA ILE A 287 2.67 -21.14 -6.22
C ILE A 287 1.71 -20.57 -5.17
N TYR A 288 1.42 -19.27 -5.24
CA TYR A 288 0.26 -18.69 -4.57
C TYR A 288 -0.96 -18.82 -5.49
N THR A 289 -2.00 -19.50 -5.01
CA THR A 289 -3.18 -19.88 -5.79
C THR A 289 -4.29 -18.84 -5.67
N PHE A 290 -4.88 -18.41 -6.79
CA PHE A 290 -5.93 -17.39 -6.82
C PHE A 290 -7.29 -17.96 -7.27
N ILE A 291 -7.31 -18.83 -8.29
CA ILE A 291 -8.56 -19.40 -8.85
C ILE A 291 -8.49 -20.91 -9.15
N GLY A 292 -9.54 -21.62 -8.75
CA GLY A 292 -9.69 -23.08 -8.91
C GLY A 292 -10.31 -23.50 -10.25
N ASN A 293 -10.93 -24.69 -10.28
CA ASN A 293 -11.68 -25.20 -11.43
C ASN A 293 -12.94 -24.34 -11.69
N GLY A 294 -13.13 -23.86 -12.92
CA GLY A 294 -14.29 -23.04 -13.28
C GLY A 294 -14.35 -22.71 -14.78
N ILE A 295 -15.20 -21.74 -15.14
CA ILE A 295 -15.11 -21.01 -16.41
C ILE A 295 -14.14 -19.86 -16.19
N LYS A 296 -13.00 -19.85 -16.87
CA LYS A 296 -11.96 -18.81 -16.72
C LYS A 296 -11.84 -18.02 -18.00
N GLY A 297 -11.51 -16.73 -17.89
CA GLY A 297 -11.19 -15.90 -19.04
C GLY A 297 -9.81 -16.22 -19.63
N ASP A 298 -9.48 -15.54 -20.71
CA ASP A 298 -8.09 -15.21 -21.01
C ASP A 298 -7.99 -13.68 -21.05
N HIS A 299 -7.84 -13.07 -19.87
CA HIS A 299 -7.78 -11.62 -19.67
C HIS A 299 -6.36 -11.14 -19.29
N ASN A 300 -5.35 -11.83 -19.83
CA ASN A 300 -3.96 -11.51 -19.54
C ASN A 300 -3.61 -10.10 -20.03
N CYS A 301 -2.81 -9.37 -19.25
CA CYS A 301 -2.33 -8.04 -19.60
C CYS A 301 -0.97 -7.78 -18.93
N MET A 302 0.01 -8.60 -19.31
CA MET A 302 1.32 -8.70 -18.66
C MET A 302 2.49 -8.61 -19.66
N TRP A 303 3.72 -8.56 -19.16
CA TRP A 303 4.89 -8.21 -19.97
C TRP A 303 5.65 -9.46 -20.46
N ASP A 304 5.98 -9.52 -21.75
CA ASP A 304 6.96 -10.46 -22.32
C ASP A 304 8.30 -9.74 -22.41
N LEU A 305 9.21 -10.07 -21.49
CA LEU A 305 10.49 -9.36 -21.35
C LEU A 305 11.47 -9.68 -22.49
N ASN A 306 11.27 -10.80 -23.20
CA ASN A 306 12.07 -11.14 -24.38
C ASN A 306 11.66 -10.31 -25.61
N ALA A 307 10.38 -9.92 -25.72
CA ALA A 307 9.86 -9.16 -26.85
C ALA A 307 10.47 -7.75 -26.99
N TYR A 308 10.94 -7.15 -25.89
CA TYR A 308 11.41 -5.76 -25.86
C TYR A 308 12.89 -5.56 -26.28
N GLY A 309 13.61 -6.63 -26.64
CA GLY A 309 15.01 -6.54 -27.09
C GLY A 309 16.01 -6.09 -26.02
N LEU A 310 15.69 -6.34 -24.75
CA LEU A 310 16.53 -6.01 -23.59
C LEU A 310 17.89 -6.72 -23.68
N ALA A 311 18.99 -6.00 -23.46
CA ALA A 311 20.33 -6.57 -23.34
C ALA A 311 20.46 -7.27 -21.98
N PRO A 312 20.50 -8.62 -21.89
CA PRO A 312 20.37 -9.31 -20.61
C PRO A 312 21.65 -9.18 -19.77
N ASN A 313 21.57 -8.57 -18.58
CA ASN A 313 22.69 -8.49 -17.65
C ASN A 313 22.19 -8.41 -16.19
N PRO A 314 22.26 -9.49 -15.40
CA PRO A 314 22.57 -10.87 -15.80
C PRO A 314 21.46 -11.52 -16.64
N ASN A 315 20.23 -11.04 -16.56
CA ASN A 315 19.05 -11.56 -17.26
C ASN A 315 18.03 -10.44 -17.54
N VAL A 316 17.04 -10.72 -18.40
CA VAL A 316 16.07 -9.70 -18.87
C VAL A 316 15.19 -9.12 -17.77
N VAL A 317 14.96 -9.85 -16.67
CA VAL A 317 14.26 -9.34 -15.47
C VAL A 317 15.04 -8.17 -14.85
N LYS A 318 16.33 -8.34 -14.57
CA LYS A 318 17.14 -7.24 -14.01
C LYS A 318 17.28 -6.07 -14.98
N THR A 319 17.48 -6.34 -16.28
CA THR A 319 17.51 -5.28 -17.30
C THR A 319 16.19 -4.51 -17.36
N TRP A 320 15.04 -5.18 -17.22
CA TRP A 320 13.71 -4.55 -17.15
C TRP A 320 13.54 -3.68 -15.89
N GLU A 321 13.89 -4.21 -14.73
CA GLU A 321 13.79 -3.54 -13.43
C GLU A 321 14.62 -2.26 -13.39
N GLU A 322 15.87 -2.33 -13.89
CA GLU A 322 16.75 -1.17 -14.05
C GLU A 322 16.19 -0.15 -15.06
N THR A 323 15.67 -0.63 -16.20
CA THR A 323 15.13 0.25 -17.27
C THR A 323 13.85 0.99 -16.87
N THR A 324 13.03 0.40 -16.00
CA THR A 324 11.69 0.92 -15.64
C THR A 324 11.59 1.45 -14.19
N ASN A 325 12.67 1.34 -13.43
CA ASN A 325 12.72 1.55 -11.97
C ASN A 325 11.61 0.76 -11.28
N SER A 326 11.68 -0.58 -11.37
CA SER A 326 10.65 -1.48 -10.84
C SER A 326 11.24 -2.73 -10.16
N THR A 327 10.37 -3.56 -9.61
CA THR A 327 10.69 -4.91 -9.15
C THR A 327 9.63 -5.88 -9.68
N VAL A 328 10.04 -6.99 -10.28
CA VAL A 328 9.11 -8.05 -10.71
C VAL A 328 8.86 -8.96 -9.53
N LEU A 329 7.66 -8.92 -8.97
CA LEU A 329 7.28 -9.64 -7.75
C LEU A 329 6.70 -11.03 -8.03
N GLY A 330 6.30 -11.30 -9.27
CA GLY A 330 5.84 -12.63 -9.68
C GLY A 330 5.61 -12.79 -11.17
N THR A 331 5.73 -14.02 -11.63
CA THR A 331 5.43 -14.49 -12.99
C THR A 331 4.10 -15.26 -13.02
N TRP A 332 3.71 -15.72 -14.22
CA TRP A 332 2.60 -16.65 -14.40
C TRP A 332 2.90 -18.02 -13.75
N ASN A 333 1.88 -18.73 -13.25
CA ASN A 333 2.03 -19.87 -12.32
C ASN A 333 3.10 -20.94 -12.67
N HIS A 334 3.23 -21.31 -13.93
CA HIS A 334 4.18 -22.33 -14.41
C HIS A 334 5.51 -21.76 -14.93
N VAL A 335 5.68 -20.44 -14.98
CA VAL A 335 6.86 -19.78 -15.55
C VAL A 335 7.92 -19.57 -14.46
N VAL A 336 8.96 -20.40 -14.49
CA VAL A 336 10.07 -20.39 -13.51
C VAL A 336 11.35 -19.74 -14.03
N ASP A 337 11.36 -19.22 -15.26
CA ASP A 337 12.52 -18.58 -15.89
C ASP A 337 12.46 -17.03 -15.75
N TYR A 338 12.93 -16.30 -16.76
CA TYR A 338 12.96 -14.83 -16.80
C TYR A 338 12.03 -14.25 -17.88
N CYS A 339 11.21 -15.05 -18.57
CA CYS A 339 10.62 -14.64 -19.84
C CYS A 339 9.55 -13.55 -19.73
N CYS A 340 8.88 -13.42 -18.58
CA CYS A 340 7.75 -12.52 -18.40
C CYS A 340 7.76 -11.83 -17.03
N ALA A 341 6.90 -10.82 -16.88
CA ALA A 341 6.58 -10.20 -15.61
C ALA A 341 5.06 -10.09 -15.48
N GLY A 342 4.47 -10.79 -14.50
CA GLY A 342 3.03 -10.83 -14.25
C GLY A 342 2.58 -9.86 -13.15
N ILE A 343 3.45 -9.64 -12.17
CA ILE A 343 3.26 -8.68 -11.08
C ILE A 343 4.51 -7.79 -11.00
N VAL A 344 4.32 -6.47 -11.04
CA VAL A 344 5.41 -5.47 -11.07
C VAL A 344 5.08 -4.32 -10.10
N ASP A 345 6.00 -4.00 -9.18
CA ASP A 345 5.95 -2.75 -8.40
C ASP A 345 6.89 -1.73 -9.03
N PHE A 346 6.33 -0.63 -9.54
CA PHE A 346 7.07 0.48 -10.12
C PHE A 346 7.40 1.51 -9.02
N ASN A 347 8.65 1.49 -8.55
CA ASN A 347 9.16 2.30 -7.44
C ASN A 347 9.00 3.81 -7.68
N PRO A 348 8.85 4.65 -6.62
CA PRO A 348 8.79 6.10 -6.75
C PRO A 348 9.94 6.74 -7.55
N THR A 349 9.66 7.90 -8.13
CA THR A 349 10.56 8.71 -8.96
C THR A 349 10.32 10.21 -8.71
N THR A 350 11.14 11.09 -9.29
CA THR A 350 10.92 12.55 -9.23
C THR A 350 9.70 13.03 -10.02
N THR A 351 9.13 12.21 -10.91
CA THR A 351 7.97 12.55 -11.74
C THR A 351 6.69 11.87 -11.25
N PHE A 352 6.83 10.67 -10.68
CA PHE A 352 5.78 9.92 -10.01
C PHE A 352 6.26 9.65 -8.59
N ALA A 353 5.92 10.54 -7.64
CA ALA A 353 6.30 10.38 -6.24
C ALA A 353 5.56 9.21 -5.56
N GLY A 354 4.42 8.79 -6.12
CA GLY A 354 3.74 7.54 -5.77
C GLY A 354 4.28 6.32 -6.53
N ARG A 355 4.16 5.14 -5.92
CA ARG A 355 4.40 3.84 -6.57
C ARG A 355 3.20 3.39 -7.41
N ILE A 356 3.43 2.49 -8.35
CA ILE A 356 2.37 1.81 -9.10
C ILE A 356 2.60 0.30 -9.02
N LEU A 357 1.72 -0.41 -8.31
CA LEU A 357 1.68 -1.88 -8.31
C LEU A 357 0.76 -2.36 -9.43
N ALA A 358 1.25 -3.22 -10.32
CA ALA A 358 0.51 -3.75 -11.45
C ALA A 358 0.42 -5.28 -11.39
N VAL A 359 -0.79 -5.84 -11.56
CA VAL A 359 -1.07 -7.29 -11.62
C VAL A 359 -1.77 -7.59 -12.94
N GLY A 360 -1.00 -8.09 -13.92
CA GLY A 360 -1.46 -8.37 -15.28
C GLY A 360 -1.90 -9.82 -15.52
N LEU A 361 -2.09 -10.61 -14.46
CA LEU A 361 -2.42 -12.02 -14.53
C LEU A 361 -3.94 -12.22 -14.70
N ALA A 362 -4.39 -12.95 -15.73
CA ALA A 362 -5.72 -13.59 -15.78
C ALA A 362 -5.96 -14.63 -14.66
N ALA A 363 -5.02 -14.82 -13.73
CA ALA A 363 -5.29 -15.52 -12.48
C ALA A 363 -6.04 -14.64 -11.47
N TYR A 364 -6.09 -13.32 -11.67
CA TYR A 364 -6.83 -12.35 -10.84
C TYR A 364 -8.26 -12.20 -11.37
N GLU A 365 -8.99 -13.31 -11.48
CA GLU A 365 -10.41 -13.34 -11.88
C GLU A 365 -11.27 -13.51 -10.61
N TRP A 366 -12.27 -12.65 -10.46
CA TRP A 366 -13.18 -12.63 -9.31
C TRP A 366 -14.40 -13.52 -9.51
N ASN A 367 -14.75 -13.84 -10.76
CA ASN A 367 -15.91 -14.68 -11.08
C ASN A 367 -15.57 -15.77 -12.10
N ILE A 368 -15.32 -16.99 -11.61
CA ILE A 368 -15.05 -18.15 -12.48
C ILE A 368 -16.31 -18.94 -12.89
N GLY A 369 -17.48 -18.29 -12.91
CA GLY A 369 -18.78 -18.92 -13.20
C GLY A 369 -19.21 -20.04 -12.24
N ALA A 370 -18.49 -20.21 -11.13
CA ALA A 370 -18.62 -21.29 -10.16
C ALA A 370 -18.05 -20.86 -8.80
N GLU A 371 -18.18 -21.71 -7.77
CA GLU A 371 -17.57 -21.48 -6.46
C GLU A 371 -16.04 -21.59 -6.54
N ASN A 372 -15.34 -20.46 -6.38
CA ASN A 372 -13.88 -20.44 -6.32
C ASN A 372 -13.38 -20.90 -4.94
N ILE A 373 -12.82 -22.11 -4.87
CA ILE A 373 -12.24 -22.67 -3.63
C ILE A 373 -10.99 -21.93 -3.11
N TYR A 374 -10.48 -20.96 -3.85
CA TYR A 374 -9.36 -20.08 -3.45
C TYR A 374 -9.79 -18.60 -3.34
N GLN A 375 -11.10 -18.31 -3.22
CA GLN A 375 -11.59 -16.94 -3.15
C GLN A 375 -11.01 -16.17 -1.97
N ASP A 376 -10.83 -16.84 -0.83
CA ASP A 376 -10.14 -16.30 0.35
C ASP A 376 -8.70 -15.87 0.05
N GLN A 377 -8.00 -16.61 -0.81
CA GLN A 377 -6.63 -16.30 -1.23
C GLN A 377 -6.58 -15.10 -2.18
N LEU A 378 -7.51 -15.00 -3.13
CA LEU A 378 -7.64 -13.81 -3.99
C LEU A 378 -8.02 -12.56 -3.16
N GLU A 379 -8.94 -12.68 -2.21
CA GLU A 379 -9.34 -11.60 -1.31
C GLU A 379 -8.19 -11.17 -0.37
N LYS A 380 -7.42 -12.12 0.18
CA LYS A 380 -6.21 -11.85 0.99
C LYS A 380 -5.13 -11.17 0.15
N PHE A 381 -4.82 -11.69 -1.04
CA PHE A 381 -3.87 -11.09 -1.97
C PHE A 381 -4.25 -9.64 -2.32
N THR A 382 -5.54 -9.40 -2.61
CA THR A 382 -6.09 -8.07 -2.86
C THR A 382 -5.91 -7.16 -1.66
N ALA A 383 -6.31 -7.61 -0.46
CA ALA A 383 -6.16 -6.82 0.76
C ALA A 383 -4.70 -6.49 1.09
N ASN A 384 -3.78 -7.42 0.87
CA ASN A 384 -2.34 -7.21 1.04
C ASN A 384 -1.79 -6.20 0.01
N CYS A 385 -2.19 -6.30 -1.26
CA CYS A 385 -1.82 -5.33 -2.30
C CYS A 385 -2.32 -3.92 -1.94
N LEU A 386 -3.58 -3.81 -1.54
CA LEU A 386 -4.19 -2.54 -1.10
C LEU A 386 -3.51 -1.97 0.16
N SER A 387 -3.08 -2.80 1.11
CA SER A 387 -2.27 -2.35 2.25
C SER A 387 -0.88 -1.86 1.82
N TYR A 388 -0.22 -2.60 0.92
CA TYR A 388 1.12 -2.28 0.42
C TYR A 388 1.18 -0.98 -0.41
N VAL A 389 0.13 -0.65 -1.16
CA VAL A 389 0.00 0.67 -1.81
C VAL A 389 -0.63 1.72 -0.89
N GLY A 390 -1.42 1.31 0.10
CA GLY A 390 -2.05 2.22 1.07
C GLY A 390 -1.07 2.77 2.11
N THR A 391 0.02 2.05 2.37
CA THR A 391 1.13 2.48 3.25
C THR A 391 1.97 3.56 2.54
N PRO A 392 2.23 4.73 3.16
CA PRO A 392 3.14 5.74 2.61
C PRO A 392 4.55 5.20 2.36
N SER A 393 5.22 5.72 1.32
CA SER A 393 6.56 5.28 0.93
C SER A 393 7.67 5.77 1.88
N GLU A 394 7.41 6.81 2.68
CA GLU A 394 8.30 7.23 3.77
C GLU A 394 8.04 6.55 5.12
N SER A 395 6.99 5.74 5.25
CA SER A 395 6.64 5.05 6.49
C SER A 395 7.73 4.08 6.93
N LYS A 396 8.23 4.26 8.14
CA LYS A 396 9.31 3.47 8.74
C LYS A 396 8.79 2.75 9.97
N VAL A 397 8.98 1.44 10.04
CA VAL A 397 8.79 0.71 11.30
C VAL A 397 9.83 1.22 12.32
N ALA A 398 9.39 1.54 13.53
CA ALA A 398 10.30 1.98 14.59
C ALA A 398 10.74 0.79 15.44
N MET A 399 11.95 0.85 16.00
CA MET A 399 12.39 -0.01 17.10
C MET A 399 12.89 0.88 18.23
N LEU A 400 12.42 0.65 19.46
CA LEU A 400 12.82 1.35 20.67
C LEU A 400 13.55 0.36 21.60
N VAL A 401 14.77 0.72 22.01
CA VAL A 401 15.61 -0.05 22.92
C VAL A 401 16.18 0.84 24.02
N PRO A 402 16.65 0.30 25.16
CA PRO A 402 17.28 1.08 26.23
C PRO A 402 18.43 1.96 25.72
N ASP A 403 18.66 3.13 26.33
CA ASP A 403 19.83 3.99 26.06
C ASP A 403 21.16 3.20 26.21
N ASP A 404 21.17 2.17 27.06
CA ASP A 404 22.29 1.26 27.30
C ASP A 404 22.05 -0.17 26.76
N TYR A 405 21.36 -0.29 25.62
CA TYR A 405 21.05 -1.59 24.99
C TYR A 405 22.29 -2.49 24.80
N THR A 406 23.45 -1.87 24.52
CA THR A 406 24.76 -2.52 24.38
C THR A 406 25.32 -3.20 25.64
N LYS A 407 24.56 -3.25 26.74
CA LYS A 407 24.84 -4.08 27.93
C LYS A 407 24.18 -5.47 27.90
N SER A 408 23.23 -5.72 27.00
CA SER A 408 22.66 -7.06 26.72
C SER A 408 23.21 -7.56 25.38
N ASP A 409 23.36 -8.87 25.20
CA ASP A 409 23.76 -9.44 23.90
C ASP A 409 22.55 -9.70 23.00
N ASP A 410 21.43 -10.14 23.57
CA ASP A 410 20.13 -10.25 22.87
C ASP A 410 19.67 -8.91 22.28
N GLU A 411 19.75 -7.82 23.05
CA GLU A 411 19.37 -6.49 22.55
C GLU A 411 20.35 -5.96 21.50
N LYS A 412 21.62 -6.41 21.48
CA LYS A 412 22.55 -6.06 20.38
C LYS A 412 22.16 -6.78 19.10
N ASP A 413 21.88 -8.07 19.18
CA ASP A 413 21.68 -8.91 18.01
C ASP A 413 20.31 -8.66 17.39
N ALA A 414 19.27 -8.41 18.21
CA ALA A 414 17.99 -7.87 17.76
C ALA A 414 18.15 -6.53 17.03
N VAL A 415 18.95 -5.60 17.57
CA VAL A 415 19.22 -4.29 16.93
C VAL A 415 20.07 -4.43 15.67
N ALA A 416 21.03 -5.35 15.64
CA ALA A 416 21.86 -5.61 14.46
C ALA A 416 21.01 -6.18 13.31
N TRP A 417 20.15 -7.15 13.62
CA TRP A 417 19.18 -7.71 12.68
C TRP A 417 18.19 -6.64 12.18
N PHE A 418 17.64 -5.83 13.08
CA PHE A 418 16.69 -4.77 12.71
C PHE A 418 17.33 -3.69 11.82
N LYS A 419 18.59 -3.32 12.09
CA LYS A 419 19.34 -2.40 11.21
C LYS A 419 19.51 -2.99 9.81
N ALA A 420 20.07 -4.19 9.72
CA ALA A 420 20.30 -4.87 8.45
C ALA A 420 19.00 -5.12 7.66
N ASN A 421 17.87 -5.33 8.35
CA ASN A 421 16.60 -5.66 7.70
C ASN A 421 15.66 -4.49 7.40
N TYR A 422 15.77 -3.36 8.11
CA TYR A 422 14.87 -2.22 7.94
C TYR A 422 15.62 -0.88 7.83
N VAL A 423 16.49 -0.54 8.78
CA VAL A 423 17.15 0.79 8.81
C VAL A 423 18.09 0.98 7.62
N ASP A 424 18.94 0.00 7.33
CA ASP A 424 19.90 0.05 6.22
C ASP A 424 19.22 -0.08 4.85
N LYS A 425 17.96 -0.54 4.82
CA LYS A 425 17.07 -0.54 3.64
C LYS A 425 16.19 0.72 3.54
N GLY A 426 16.32 1.66 4.47
CA GLY A 426 15.53 2.90 4.54
C GLY A 426 14.09 2.76 5.04
N THR A 427 13.64 1.55 5.37
CA THR A 427 12.26 1.22 5.76
C THR A 427 12.04 1.10 7.27
N GLY A 428 13.05 1.44 8.08
CA GLY A 428 12.93 1.49 9.54
C GLY A 428 13.74 2.62 10.19
N ILE A 429 13.45 2.86 11.47
CA ILE A 429 14.17 3.81 12.33
C ILE A 429 14.48 3.15 13.68
N LEU A 430 15.72 3.30 14.15
CA LEU A 430 16.10 2.91 15.51
C LEU A 430 16.00 4.13 16.43
N LEU A 431 15.32 3.94 17.56
CA LEU A 431 15.09 4.91 18.61
C LEU A 431 15.67 4.41 19.94
N THR A 432 16.02 5.36 20.79
CA THR A 432 16.29 5.18 22.22
C THR A 432 15.43 6.20 22.99
N PRO A 433 15.26 6.08 24.31
CA PRO A 433 14.64 7.13 25.12
C PRO A 433 15.24 8.52 24.90
N SER A 434 16.57 8.62 24.69
CA SER A 434 17.22 9.89 24.34
C SER A 434 16.83 10.49 22.96
N THR A 435 16.08 9.74 22.14
CA THR A 435 15.62 10.14 20.80
C THR A 435 14.13 9.88 20.58
N ILE A 436 13.34 9.72 21.65
CA ILE A 436 11.93 9.28 21.56
C ILE A 436 11.02 10.31 20.87
N ASP A 437 11.39 11.59 20.89
CA ASP A 437 10.71 12.69 20.19
C ASP A 437 10.67 12.53 18.65
N ASN A 438 11.37 11.53 18.09
CA ASN A 438 11.29 11.15 16.67
C ASN A 438 10.28 10.02 16.37
N LEU A 439 9.51 9.57 17.37
CA LEU A 439 8.38 8.64 17.18
C LEU A 439 7.14 9.45 16.77
N ASP A 440 6.67 9.24 15.55
CA ASP A 440 5.59 10.01 14.93
C ASP A 440 4.57 9.08 14.26
N ILE A 441 3.27 9.34 14.46
CA ILE A 441 2.19 8.53 13.91
C ILE A 441 2.06 8.66 12.38
N GLU A 442 2.38 9.83 11.81
CA GLU A 442 2.27 10.06 10.37
C GLU A 442 3.38 9.33 9.58
N THR A 443 4.51 9.03 10.23
CA THR A 443 5.67 8.36 9.60
C THR A 443 6.06 7.01 10.21
N ASN A 444 5.49 6.59 11.34
CA ASN A 444 5.71 5.26 11.94
C ASN A 444 4.37 4.51 12.14
N PRO A 445 4.05 3.48 11.33
CA PRO A 445 2.81 2.71 11.52
C PRO A 445 2.87 1.82 12.78
N MET A 446 4.08 1.43 13.19
CA MET A 446 4.31 0.66 14.42
C MET A 446 5.68 0.94 15.05
N CYS A 447 5.80 0.64 16.35
CA CYS A 447 7.05 0.65 17.09
C CYS A 447 7.25 -0.66 17.86
N TRP A 448 8.40 -1.31 17.66
CA TRP A 448 8.86 -2.48 18.41
C TRP A 448 9.68 -2.06 19.62
N VAL A 449 9.15 -2.21 20.84
CA VAL A 449 9.90 -2.02 22.08
C VAL A 449 10.50 -3.36 22.52
N MET A 450 11.83 -3.44 22.52
CA MET A 450 12.61 -4.61 22.95
C MET A 450 13.38 -4.30 24.22
N CYS A 451 13.26 -5.17 25.22
CA CYS A 451 14.04 -5.13 26.45
C CYS A 451 14.26 -6.56 26.92
N ASP A 452 15.51 -7.01 27.03
CA ASP A 452 15.84 -8.37 27.44
C ASP A 452 17.11 -8.45 28.29
N ARG A 453 16.93 -8.88 29.55
CA ARG A 453 17.76 -8.47 30.67
C ARG A 453 17.84 -9.45 31.84
N ILE A 454 19.08 -9.88 32.09
CA ILE A 454 19.51 -10.48 33.36
C ILE A 454 19.42 -9.45 34.50
N GLY A 455 18.86 -9.85 35.63
CA GLY A 455 18.96 -9.17 36.93
C GLY A 455 18.03 -7.98 37.18
N ILE A 456 17.12 -7.62 36.26
CA ILE A 456 16.17 -6.51 36.49
C ILE A 456 15.01 -6.92 37.40
N GLU A 457 14.54 -6.03 38.26
CA GLU A 457 13.43 -6.32 39.18
C GLU A 457 12.07 -6.24 38.48
N LYS A 458 11.13 -7.10 38.89
CA LYS A 458 9.75 -7.11 38.37
C LYS A 458 9.03 -5.77 38.60
N GLY A 459 8.39 -5.25 37.56
CA GLY A 459 7.71 -3.95 37.53
C GLY A 459 8.13 -3.16 36.28
N TRP A 460 7.19 -2.51 35.58
CA TRP A 460 7.51 -1.69 34.40
C TRP A 460 8.37 -0.47 34.77
N GLN A 461 8.28 -0.01 36.00
CA GLN A 461 9.06 1.09 36.59
C GLN A 461 10.56 0.77 36.65
N ASN A 462 10.93 -0.51 36.57
CA ASN A 462 12.32 -0.99 36.69
C ASN A 462 12.98 -1.26 35.33
N LEU A 463 12.31 -0.96 34.21
CA LEU A 463 12.88 -1.16 32.87
C LEU A 463 14.10 -0.24 32.65
N PRO A 464 15.26 -0.80 32.27
CA PRO A 464 16.54 -0.09 32.30
C PRO A 464 16.72 0.90 31.14
N GLY A 465 17.87 1.58 31.13
CA GLY A 465 18.29 2.53 30.10
C GLY A 465 17.21 3.52 29.72
N SER A 466 16.52 4.08 30.73
CA SER A 466 15.46 5.10 30.59
C SER A 466 14.15 4.64 29.93
N LEU A 467 13.92 3.35 29.66
CA LEU A 467 12.64 2.87 29.10
C LEU A 467 11.44 3.18 30.01
N ALA A 468 11.63 3.20 31.33
CA ALA A 468 10.60 3.55 32.31
C ALA A 468 10.37 5.07 32.50
N SER A 469 11.03 5.93 31.71
CA SER A 469 10.94 7.39 31.85
C SER A 469 9.55 7.96 31.53
N ASN A 470 9.21 9.11 32.14
CA ASN A 470 7.91 9.76 31.91
C ASN A 470 7.74 10.18 30.45
N GLU A 471 8.85 10.55 29.82
CA GLU A 471 9.00 10.96 28.45
C GLU A 471 8.62 9.81 27.50
N VAL A 472 9.23 8.63 27.68
CA VAL A 472 8.90 7.41 26.90
C VAL A 472 7.47 6.95 27.14
N ILE A 473 7.03 6.89 28.41
CA ILE A 473 5.67 6.47 28.76
C ILE A 473 4.62 7.44 28.22
N THR A 474 4.93 8.74 28.10
CA THR A 474 4.06 9.74 27.47
C THR A 474 4.01 9.56 25.95
N ALA A 475 5.17 9.46 25.29
CA ALA A 475 5.25 9.31 23.83
C ALA A 475 4.53 8.04 23.34
N LEU A 476 4.79 6.88 23.97
CA LEU A 476 4.14 5.62 23.63
C LEU A 476 2.62 5.64 23.90
N LYS A 477 2.15 6.41 24.90
CA LYS A 477 0.71 6.63 25.15
C LYS A 477 0.05 7.49 24.06
N ALA A 478 0.69 8.59 23.66
CA ALA A 478 0.19 9.43 22.56
C ALA A 478 0.12 8.61 21.26
N PHE A 479 1.24 8.01 20.86
CA PHE A 479 1.35 7.16 19.68
C PHE A 479 0.25 6.08 19.62
N THR A 480 0.01 5.33 20.70
CA THR A 480 -1.06 4.31 20.74
C THR A 480 -2.48 4.85 20.85
N ALA A 481 -2.68 6.06 21.40
CA ALA A 481 -3.98 6.73 21.39
C ALA A 481 -4.35 7.22 19.98
N ASP A 482 -3.36 7.74 19.24
CA ASP A 482 -3.54 8.33 17.90
C ASP A 482 -3.65 7.27 16.79
N GLY A 483 -3.18 6.03 17.03
CA GLY A 483 -3.42 4.88 16.15
C GLY A 483 -2.24 3.93 15.96
N GLY A 484 -1.05 4.30 16.46
CA GLY A 484 0.21 3.61 16.22
C GLY A 484 0.30 2.28 16.98
N ASN A 485 0.74 1.24 16.29
CA ASN A 485 0.73 -0.12 16.83
C ASN A 485 2.05 -0.43 17.58
N LEU A 486 2.00 -1.23 18.65
CA LEU A 486 3.20 -1.64 19.39
C LEU A 486 3.45 -3.15 19.32
N LEU A 487 4.71 -3.52 19.13
CA LEU A 487 5.24 -4.85 19.48
C LEU A 487 6.03 -4.71 20.77
N LEU A 488 5.69 -5.47 21.81
CA LEU A 488 6.40 -5.49 23.09
C LEU A 488 7.01 -6.89 23.29
N THR A 489 8.33 -6.99 23.41
CA THR A 489 9.02 -8.29 23.53
C THR A 489 9.80 -8.42 24.84
N ASN A 490 9.83 -9.64 25.36
CA ASN A 490 10.49 -10.06 26.61
C ASN A 490 10.07 -9.15 27.77
N HIS A 491 10.99 -8.50 28.50
CA HIS A 491 10.61 -7.69 29.65
C HIS A 491 9.81 -6.43 29.29
N ALA A 492 9.80 -6.00 28.03
CA ALA A 492 9.00 -4.87 27.57
C ALA A 492 7.48 -5.13 27.64
N THR A 493 7.00 -6.39 27.75
CA THR A 493 5.55 -6.67 27.92
C THR A 493 4.96 -6.04 29.18
N GLN A 494 5.77 -5.73 30.19
CA GLN A 494 5.36 -4.98 31.39
C GLN A 494 4.81 -3.58 31.07
N LEU A 495 5.21 -2.99 29.93
CA LEU A 495 4.67 -1.70 29.47
C LEU A 495 3.16 -1.75 29.21
N THR A 496 2.54 -2.92 29.03
CA THR A 496 1.06 -3.04 29.03
C THR A 496 0.40 -2.40 30.27
N VAL A 497 1.07 -2.44 31.43
CA VAL A 497 0.64 -1.77 32.67
C VAL A 497 1.07 -0.30 32.69
N GLY A 498 2.31 0.03 32.32
CA GLY A 498 2.82 1.41 32.32
C GLY A 498 2.09 2.34 31.34
N LEU A 499 1.67 1.80 30.20
CA LEU A 499 0.79 2.43 29.21
C LEU A 499 -0.67 2.53 29.69
N GLY A 500 -1.06 1.72 30.68
CA GLY A 500 -2.45 1.64 31.17
C GLY A 500 -3.37 0.82 30.28
N ARG A 501 -2.83 -0.03 29.39
CA ARG A 501 -3.62 -0.90 28.50
C ARG A 501 -4.28 -2.04 29.26
N ILE A 502 -3.70 -2.46 30.39
CA ILE A 502 -4.29 -3.35 31.40
C ILE A 502 -4.07 -2.78 32.81
N ALA A 503 -4.89 -3.20 33.77
CA ALA A 503 -4.73 -2.81 35.17
C ALA A 503 -3.53 -3.51 35.84
N GLU A 504 -2.96 -2.89 36.87
CA GLU A 504 -1.81 -3.42 37.62
C GLU A 504 -2.09 -4.79 38.29
N ALA A 505 -3.34 -5.06 38.66
CA ALA A 505 -3.79 -6.37 39.15
C ALA A 505 -3.67 -7.51 38.11
N TYR A 506 -3.44 -7.16 36.84
CA TYR A 506 -3.25 -8.05 35.69
C TYR A 506 -1.83 -7.93 35.10
N ALA A 507 -0.87 -7.36 35.84
CA ALA A 507 0.53 -7.33 35.43
C ALA A 507 1.10 -8.75 35.18
N PRO A 508 2.04 -8.96 34.23
CA PRO A 508 2.62 -10.27 33.93
C PRO A 508 3.00 -11.08 35.17
N GLY A 509 2.28 -12.17 35.43
CA GLY A 509 2.46 -13.04 36.61
C GLY A 509 3.78 -13.81 36.61
N ILE A 510 4.08 -14.49 35.51
CA ILE A 510 5.25 -15.37 35.35
C ILE A 510 6.43 -14.50 34.92
N TYR A 511 7.44 -14.41 35.79
CA TYR A 511 8.56 -13.50 35.61
C TYR A 511 9.90 -14.17 35.89
N GLY A 512 10.81 -14.11 34.92
CA GLY A 512 12.20 -14.52 35.01
C GLY A 512 13.13 -13.36 34.67
N ASN A 513 14.28 -13.32 35.34
CA ASN A 513 15.38 -12.38 35.08
C ASN A 513 16.76 -13.04 35.25
N GLY A 514 16.84 -14.37 35.09
CA GLY A 514 18.04 -15.14 35.44
C GLY A 514 19.01 -15.32 34.28
N GLU A 515 20.29 -15.54 34.60
CA GLU A 515 21.30 -16.04 33.65
C GLU A 515 20.91 -17.40 33.01
N GLY A 516 19.92 -18.10 33.58
CA GLY A 516 19.41 -19.37 33.08
C GLY A 516 20.44 -20.51 33.14
N GLY A 517 20.68 -21.21 32.03
CA GLY A 517 21.66 -22.30 31.96
C GLY A 517 21.64 -23.13 30.68
N GLN A 518 22.51 -24.12 30.63
CA GLN A 518 22.59 -25.08 29.52
C GLN A 518 21.35 -25.97 29.48
N ASN A 519 20.66 -25.98 28.34
CA ASN A 519 19.55 -26.89 28.04
C ASN A 519 19.80 -27.65 26.72
N ASN A 520 19.23 -28.85 26.60
CA ASN A 520 19.24 -29.68 25.39
C ASN A 520 17.90 -29.62 24.62
N ASP A 521 16.89 -28.96 25.21
CA ASP A 521 15.54 -28.84 24.65
C ASP A 521 15.42 -27.65 23.68
N ILE A 522 14.42 -27.69 22.80
CA ILE A 522 14.06 -26.59 21.89
C ILE A 522 12.87 -25.79 22.46
N TRP A 523 12.96 -24.46 22.38
CA TRP A 523 11.96 -23.54 22.96
C TRP A 523 11.22 -22.75 21.88
N GLY A 524 10.00 -22.30 22.21
CA GLY A 524 9.11 -21.62 21.26
C GLY A 524 7.68 -21.48 21.76
N SER A 525 6.77 -21.16 20.83
CA SER A 525 5.35 -20.95 21.09
C SER A 525 4.49 -22.19 20.84
N GLN A 526 3.43 -22.33 21.66
CA GLN A 526 2.31 -23.25 21.46
C GLN A 526 1.04 -22.45 21.10
N PRO A 527 0.62 -22.40 19.82
CA PRO A 527 -0.55 -21.61 19.41
C PRO A 527 -1.89 -22.35 19.55
N ILE A 528 -1.87 -23.63 19.90
CA ILE A 528 -3.09 -24.44 20.08
C ILE A 528 -3.35 -24.56 21.59
N ILE A 529 -4.28 -23.76 22.09
CA ILE A 529 -4.53 -23.49 23.51
C ILE A 529 -5.74 -24.29 23.99
N GLY A 530 -5.75 -24.72 25.26
CA GLY A 530 -6.89 -25.35 25.90
C GLY A 530 -7.03 -26.85 25.62
N ASN A 531 -7.28 -27.65 26.65
CA ASN A 531 -7.24 -29.12 26.60
C ASN A 531 -8.62 -29.82 26.68
N ALA A 532 -9.73 -29.07 26.61
CA ALA A 532 -11.08 -29.63 26.68
C ALA A 532 -11.77 -29.64 25.31
N GLU A 533 -12.50 -30.70 25.00
CA GLU A 533 -13.26 -30.84 23.75
C GLU A 533 -14.28 -29.67 23.59
N GLY A 534 -14.32 -29.08 22.41
CA GLY A 534 -15.14 -27.88 22.14
C GLY A 534 -14.60 -26.56 22.73
N GLN A 535 -13.44 -26.58 23.40
CA GLN A 535 -12.77 -25.39 23.97
C GLN A 535 -11.28 -25.30 23.59
N ILE A 536 -10.90 -25.95 22.49
CA ILE A 536 -9.55 -25.81 21.90
C ILE A 536 -9.55 -24.56 21.02
N TYR A 537 -8.57 -23.67 21.20
CA TYR A 537 -8.38 -22.47 20.39
C TYR A 537 -7.09 -22.61 19.59
N ASP A 538 -7.23 -22.81 18.27
CA ASP A 538 -6.10 -22.97 17.35
C ASP A 538 -5.77 -21.65 16.67
N HIS A 539 -4.64 -21.05 17.04
CA HIS A 539 -4.12 -19.82 16.47
C HIS A 539 -2.94 -20.06 15.50
N SER A 540 -2.67 -21.31 15.10
CA SER A 540 -1.56 -21.63 14.19
C SER A 540 -1.70 -21.03 12.79
N GLY A 541 -2.93 -20.74 12.35
CA GLY A 541 -3.23 -19.99 11.14
C GLY A 541 -3.19 -18.46 11.27
N HIS A 542 -2.76 -17.90 12.41
CA HIS A 542 -2.62 -16.45 12.57
C HIS A 542 -1.39 -15.91 11.84
N ASP A 543 -1.48 -14.70 11.27
CA ASP A 543 -0.43 -14.10 10.41
C ASP A 543 0.97 -14.04 11.07
N ILE A 544 1.08 -14.07 12.40
CA ILE A 544 2.37 -14.11 13.11
C ILE A 544 3.14 -15.43 12.91
N TYR A 545 2.47 -16.54 12.62
CA TYR A 545 3.08 -17.86 12.35
C TYR A 545 3.21 -18.15 10.85
N TRP A 546 2.89 -17.20 9.97
CA TRP A 546 2.90 -17.40 8.53
C TRP A 546 4.29 -17.78 8.00
N GLY A 547 4.34 -18.84 7.19
CA GLY A 547 5.60 -19.34 6.60
C GLY A 547 6.61 -19.87 7.61
N MET A 548 6.18 -20.25 8.82
CA MET A 548 7.03 -20.87 9.83
C MET A 548 6.92 -22.40 9.83
N ASP A 549 7.99 -23.08 10.24
CA ASP A 549 7.98 -24.52 10.51
C ASP A 549 7.56 -24.82 11.95
N PHE A 550 6.85 -25.93 12.15
CA PHE A 550 6.56 -26.45 13.50
C PHE A 550 7.17 -27.85 13.71
N VAL A 551 7.51 -28.14 14.97
CA VAL A 551 7.90 -29.48 15.41
C VAL A 551 6.68 -30.17 16.03
N SER A 552 6.34 -31.36 15.54
CA SER A 552 5.26 -32.19 16.07
C SER A 552 5.79 -33.31 16.98
N GLY A 553 4.99 -33.74 17.95
CA GLY A 553 5.27 -34.93 18.78
C GLY A 553 6.34 -34.76 19.87
N LEU A 554 6.92 -33.57 20.06
CA LEU A 554 7.78 -33.28 21.21
C LEU A 554 6.96 -33.09 22.51
N TYR A 555 5.78 -32.47 22.39
CA TYR A 555 4.70 -32.49 23.38
C TYR A 555 3.40 -32.95 22.69
N GLU A 556 2.24 -32.83 23.36
CA GLU A 556 0.94 -33.27 22.80
C GLU A 556 0.51 -32.50 21.54
N ARG A 557 1.18 -31.40 21.19
CA ARG A 557 0.80 -30.43 20.15
C ARG A 557 2.02 -29.91 19.38
N SER A 558 1.77 -29.28 18.22
CA SER A 558 2.78 -28.68 17.35
C SER A 558 3.41 -27.43 17.99
N ILE A 559 4.72 -27.26 17.86
CA ILE A 559 5.48 -26.16 18.49
C ILE A 559 6.19 -25.34 17.41
N TYR A 560 5.96 -24.03 17.40
CA TYR A 560 6.71 -23.10 16.55
C TYR A 560 7.98 -22.69 17.29
N CYS A 561 9.10 -23.30 16.91
CA CYS A 561 10.36 -23.26 17.66
C CYS A 561 11.21 -22.07 17.24
N PHE A 562 11.62 -21.25 18.20
CA PHE A 562 12.41 -20.03 18.01
C PHE A 562 13.88 -20.25 18.40
N GLU A 563 14.15 -21.22 19.28
CA GLU A 563 15.49 -21.56 19.76
C GLU A 563 15.79 -23.05 19.68
N SER A 564 17.04 -23.40 19.34
CA SER A 564 17.59 -24.75 19.48
C SER A 564 18.01 -25.07 20.91
N ALA A 565 18.61 -26.25 21.11
CA ALA A 565 19.45 -26.53 22.26
C ALA A 565 20.60 -25.50 22.37
N GLY A 566 21.05 -25.19 23.57
CA GLY A 566 22.05 -24.14 23.82
C GLY A 566 22.10 -23.70 25.29
N PHE A 567 22.82 -22.61 25.55
CA PHE A 567 22.68 -21.87 26.79
C PHE A 567 21.48 -20.94 26.64
N LYS A 568 20.55 -20.96 27.59
CA LYS A 568 19.29 -20.19 27.54
C LYS A 568 19.17 -19.37 28.80
N GLY A 569 18.70 -18.14 28.72
CA GLY A 569 18.33 -17.35 29.88
C GLY A 569 17.06 -17.85 30.56
N ASP A 570 16.62 -17.12 31.58
CA ASP A 570 15.24 -17.16 32.07
C ASP A 570 14.73 -15.74 32.11
N HIS A 571 14.24 -15.26 30.97
CA HIS A 571 13.80 -13.87 30.75
C HIS A 571 12.28 -13.76 30.61
N ASN A 572 11.54 -14.65 31.28
CA ASN A 572 10.10 -14.78 31.08
C ASN A 572 9.35 -13.54 31.56
N CYS A 573 8.32 -13.13 30.83
CA CYS A 573 7.45 -12.03 31.22
C CYS A 573 6.02 -12.24 30.69
N MET A 574 5.43 -13.38 31.12
CA MET A 574 4.13 -13.90 30.69
C MET A 574 3.05 -13.72 31.77
N TRP A 575 1.79 -13.98 31.42
CA TRP A 575 0.68 -13.93 32.36
C TRP A 575 0.31 -15.32 32.90
N ASP A 576 0.17 -15.46 34.23
CA ASP A 576 -0.49 -16.61 34.87
C ASP A 576 -1.98 -16.25 35.05
N LEU A 577 -2.85 -16.86 34.24
CA LEU A 577 -4.28 -16.53 34.21
C LEU A 577 -5.03 -17.07 35.43
N ASN A 578 -4.48 -18.08 36.12
CA ASN A 578 -5.04 -18.62 37.36
C ASN A 578 -4.76 -17.68 38.55
N ALA A 579 -3.62 -16.99 38.55
CA ALA A 579 -3.21 -16.10 39.64
C ALA A 579 -4.15 -14.89 39.85
N TYR A 580 -4.85 -14.43 38.81
CA TYR A 580 -5.68 -13.21 38.89
C TYR A 580 -7.11 -13.44 39.43
N GLY A 581 -7.47 -14.68 39.80
CA GLY A 581 -8.79 -14.99 40.36
C GLY A 581 -9.97 -14.79 39.39
N LEU A 582 -9.72 -14.91 38.09
CA LEU A 582 -10.75 -14.85 37.04
C LEU A 582 -11.83 -15.90 37.28
N ALA A 583 -13.10 -15.56 37.07
CA ALA A 583 -14.22 -16.50 37.17
C ALA A 583 -14.40 -17.22 35.81
N PRO A 584 -13.94 -18.47 35.64
CA PRO A 584 -13.84 -19.10 34.34
C PRO A 584 -15.21 -19.32 33.69
N ASN A 585 -15.43 -18.70 32.55
CA ASN A 585 -16.59 -18.93 31.71
C ASN A 585 -16.26 -18.69 30.22
N PRO A 586 -16.11 -19.74 29.39
CA PRO A 586 -16.04 -21.15 29.76
C PRO A 586 -14.72 -21.54 30.47
N ASN A 587 -13.66 -20.74 30.33
CA ASN A 587 -12.33 -20.95 30.92
C ASN A 587 -11.61 -19.60 31.15
N VAL A 588 -10.49 -19.61 31.87
CA VAL A 588 -9.76 -18.39 32.26
C VAL A 588 -9.16 -17.63 31.07
N VAL A 589 -8.85 -18.29 29.94
CA VAL A 589 -8.38 -17.62 28.70
C VAL A 589 -9.48 -16.72 28.15
N LYS A 590 -10.70 -17.25 27.93
CA LYS A 590 -11.80 -16.42 27.41
C LYS A 590 -12.19 -15.30 28.39
N THR A 591 -12.21 -15.58 29.69
CA THR A 591 -12.48 -14.54 30.70
C THR A 591 -11.37 -13.46 30.73
N TRP A 592 -10.10 -13.81 30.50
CA TRP A 592 -9.00 -12.86 30.34
C TRP A 592 -9.17 -11.98 29.09
N GLU A 593 -9.46 -12.61 27.95
CA GLU A 593 -9.65 -11.94 26.65
C GLU A 593 -10.82 -10.96 26.67
N GLU A 594 -11.95 -11.35 27.26
CA GLU A 594 -13.11 -10.48 27.48
C GLU A 594 -12.77 -9.32 28.45
N THR A 595 -12.06 -9.60 29.54
CA THR A 595 -11.70 -8.59 30.55
C THR A 595 -10.70 -7.54 30.02
N THR A 596 -9.80 -7.95 29.11
CA THR A 596 -8.71 -7.11 28.61
C THR A 596 -8.90 -6.62 27.17
N ASN A 597 -9.97 -7.03 26.48
CA ASN A 597 -10.16 -6.83 25.04
C ASN A 597 -8.91 -7.31 24.26
N SER A 598 -8.61 -8.61 24.34
CA SER A 598 -7.44 -9.22 23.73
C SER A 598 -7.73 -10.58 23.10
N THR A 599 -6.73 -11.19 22.48
CA THR A 599 -6.70 -12.61 22.09
C THR A 599 -5.37 -13.21 22.51
N VAL A 600 -5.38 -14.40 23.11
CA VAL A 600 -4.15 -15.13 23.44
C VAL A 600 -3.74 -15.94 22.21
N LEU A 601 -2.63 -15.58 21.57
CA LEU A 601 -2.17 -16.20 20.32
C LEU A 601 -1.10 -17.29 20.54
N GLY A 602 -0.67 -17.49 21.78
CA GLY A 602 0.25 -18.57 22.13
C GLY A 602 0.54 -18.69 23.62
N THR A 603 0.81 -19.92 24.05
CA THR A 603 1.35 -20.28 25.35
C THR A 603 2.80 -20.73 25.23
N TRP A 604 3.46 -20.98 26.37
CA TRP A 604 4.78 -21.60 26.40
C TRP A 604 4.77 -23.02 25.80
N ASN A 605 5.86 -23.46 25.17
CA ASN A 605 5.93 -24.65 24.29
C ASN A 605 5.17 -25.93 24.77
N HIS A 606 5.26 -26.26 26.06
CA HIS A 606 4.65 -27.45 26.67
C HIS A 606 3.30 -27.22 27.35
N VAL A 607 2.80 -25.97 27.38
CA VAL A 607 1.55 -25.61 28.07
C VAL A 607 0.37 -25.74 27.11
N VAL A 608 -0.43 -26.79 27.32
CA VAL A 608 -1.57 -27.17 26.44
C VAL A 608 -2.95 -26.87 27.04
N ASP A 609 -3.01 -26.36 28.26
CA ASP A 609 -4.23 -26.02 28.97
C ASP A 609 -4.59 -24.52 28.84
N TYR A 610 -5.18 -23.92 29.87
CA TYR A 610 -5.58 -22.51 29.91
C TYR A 610 -4.75 -21.68 30.90
N CYS A 611 -3.69 -22.22 31.51
CA CYS A 611 -3.11 -21.62 32.72
C CYS A 611 -2.34 -20.32 32.49
N CYS A 612 -1.84 -20.07 31.28
CA CYS A 612 -1.00 -18.91 30.98
C CYS A 612 -1.35 -18.24 29.65
N ALA A 613 -0.77 -17.07 29.43
CA ALA A 613 -0.70 -16.42 28.13
C ALA A 613 0.73 -15.92 27.88
N GLY A 614 1.38 -16.43 26.83
CA GLY A 614 2.75 -16.08 26.46
C GLY A 614 2.83 -15.08 25.31
N ILE A 615 1.89 -15.13 24.36
CA ILE A 615 1.69 -14.13 23.32
C ILE A 615 0.25 -13.61 23.41
N VAL A 616 0.08 -12.30 23.54
CA VAL A 616 -1.23 -11.64 23.69
C VAL A 616 -1.36 -10.49 22.70
N ASP A 617 -2.39 -10.55 21.86
CA ASP A 617 -2.81 -9.47 20.97
C ASP A 617 -3.89 -8.62 21.65
N PHE A 618 -3.54 -7.43 22.12
CA PHE A 618 -4.48 -6.47 22.68
C PHE A 618 -5.11 -5.63 21.58
N ALA A 619 -6.38 -5.90 21.29
CA ALA A 619 -7.12 -5.24 20.23
C ALA A 619 -7.35 -3.73 20.51
N PRO A 620 -7.53 -2.91 19.45
CA PRO A 620 -7.90 -1.50 19.57
C PRO A 620 -9.13 -1.23 20.44
N THR A 621 -9.16 -0.01 20.99
CA THR A 621 -10.18 0.53 21.90
C THR A 621 -10.41 2.02 21.58
N THR A 622 -11.33 2.68 22.28
CA THR A 622 -11.53 4.14 22.18
C THR A 622 -10.46 4.98 22.92
N THR A 623 -9.53 4.36 23.64
CA THR A 623 -8.43 5.03 24.37
C THR A 623 -7.06 4.69 23.79
N PHE A 624 -6.92 3.50 23.22
CA PHE A 624 -5.77 3.04 22.44
C PHE A 624 -6.32 2.65 21.07
N ALA A 625 -6.28 3.56 20.09
CA ALA A 625 -6.72 3.26 18.72
C ALA A 625 -5.75 2.29 18.01
N GLY A 626 -4.47 2.29 18.43
CA GLY A 626 -3.48 1.30 18.04
C GLY A 626 -3.64 -0.04 18.76
N ARG A 627 -3.19 -1.10 18.09
CA ARG A 627 -3.07 -2.47 18.59
C ARG A 627 -1.75 -2.65 19.36
N ILE A 628 -1.74 -3.49 20.39
CA ILE A 628 -0.51 -3.86 21.10
C ILE A 628 -0.34 -5.38 21.09
N LEU A 629 0.67 -5.91 20.41
CA LEU A 629 1.06 -7.32 20.48
C LEU A 629 2.18 -7.48 21.49
N ALA A 630 1.99 -8.34 22.49
CA ALA A 630 2.97 -8.64 23.52
C ALA A 630 3.47 -10.08 23.39
N VAL A 631 4.79 -10.28 23.39
CA VAL A 631 5.49 -11.58 23.35
C VAL A 631 6.35 -11.67 24.61
N GLY A 632 5.85 -12.38 25.62
CA GLY A 632 6.50 -12.50 26.94
C GLY A 632 7.33 -13.76 27.12
N LEU A 633 7.58 -14.51 26.04
CA LEU A 633 8.28 -15.79 26.07
C LEU A 633 9.80 -15.55 26.20
N ALA A 634 10.47 -16.09 27.23
CA ALA A 634 11.91 -16.38 27.21
C ALA A 634 12.33 -17.44 26.15
N ALA A 635 11.52 -17.66 25.13
CA ALA A 635 11.86 -18.39 23.92
C ALA A 635 12.22 -17.43 22.78
N TYR A 636 12.22 -16.11 23.04
CA TYR A 636 12.49 -15.04 22.08
C TYR A 636 13.89 -14.46 22.35
N GLU A 637 14.86 -15.32 22.69
CA GLU A 637 16.26 -14.94 22.91
C GLU A 637 17.00 -14.87 21.57
N TRP A 638 17.75 -13.78 21.38
CA TRP A 638 18.51 -13.52 20.16
C TRP A 638 19.96 -14.02 20.24
N ASN A 639 20.48 -14.28 21.46
CA ASN A 639 21.83 -14.77 21.68
C ASN A 639 21.90 -15.91 22.71
N ILE A 640 21.82 -17.16 22.24
CA ILE A 640 21.93 -18.38 23.07
C ILE A 640 23.39 -18.78 23.42
N GLY A 641 24.34 -17.82 23.37
CA GLY A 641 25.78 -18.05 23.55
C GLY A 641 26.44 -18.97 22.51
N GLY A 642 25.77 -19.25 21.39
CA GLY A 642 26.16 -20.25 20.39
C GLY A 642 25.32 -20.17 19.12
N VAL A 643 25.35 -21.24 18.30
CA VAL A 643 24.59 -21.30 17.05
C VAL A 643 23.13 -21.70 17.33
N ASN A 644 22.21 -20.75 17.17
CA ASN A 644 20.77 -21.05 17.19
C ASN A 644 20.32 -21.67 15.84
N GLU A 645 20.08 -22.98 15.81
CA GLU A 645 19.54 -23.66 14.60
C GLU A 645 18.09 -23.23 14.24
N LYS A 646 17.44 -22.45 15.11
CA LYS A 646 16.10 -21.90 14.92
C LYS A 646 16.09 -20.38 14.71
N GLN A 647 17.26 -19.74 14.56
CA GLN A 647 17.38 -18.30 14.33
C GLN A 647 16.48 -17.79 13.21
N GLY A 648 16.45 -18.47 12.05
CA GLY A 648 15.59 -18.10 10.93
C GLY A 648 14.09 -18.17 11.22
N GLN A 649 13.66 -18.95 12.23
CA GLN A 649 12.27 -18.98 12.70
C GLN A 649 11.96 -17.83 13.67
N LEU A 650 12.90 -17.47 14.57
CA LEU A 650 12.79 -16.26 15.40
C LEU A 650 12.71 -14.98 14.54
N GLU A 651 13.55 -14.89 13.52
CA GLU A 651 13.57 -13.77 12.57
C GLU A 651 12.32 -13.72 11.70
N ARG A 652 11.80 -14.89 11.26
CA ARG A 652 10.52 -15.01 10.56
C ARG A 652 9.36 -14.55 11.45
N PHE A 653 9.27 -15.06 12.67
CA PHE A 653 8.26 -14.67 13.66
C PHE A 653 8.28 -13.16 13.91
N THR A 654 9.47 -12.57 14.12
CA THR A 654 9.63 -11.13 14.29
C THR A 654 9.18 -10.34 13.07
N SER A 655 9.57 -10.77 11.86
CA SER A 655 9.13 -10.17 10.59
C SER A 655 7.61 -10.28 10.37
N ASN A 656 6.99 -11.32 10.91
CA ASN A 656 5.55 -11.53 10.88
C ASN A 656 4.83 -10.64 11.89
N CYS A 657 5.33 -10.54 13.13
CA CYS A 657 4.80 -9.63 14.15
C CYS A 657 4.88 -8.16 13.71
N ILE A 658 6.02 -7.72 13.17
CA ILE A 658 6.17 -6.36 12.62
C ILE A 658 5.19 -6.13 11.48
N GLY A 659 5.10 -7.07 10.52
CA GLY A 659 4.21 -6.94 9.37
C GLY A 659 2.73 -7.29 9.61
N TYR A 660 2.36 -7.65 10.84
CA TYR A 660 0.96 -7.75 11.32
C TYR A 660 0.50 -6.44 11.99
N LEU A 661 1.45 -5.60 12.41
CA LEU A 661 1.21 -4.30 13.06
C LEU A 661 1.47 -3.11 12.12
N LYS A 662 2.02 -3.36 10.94
CA LYS A 662 2.21 -2.40 9.85
C LYS A 662 0.94 -2.30 8.99
#